data_AF-A0A1I0JZ74-F1
#
_entry.id   AF-A0A1I0JZ74-F1
#
_cell.length_a   1.000
_cell.length_b   1.000
_cell.length_c   1.000
_cell.angle_alpha   90.00
_cell.angle_beta   90.00
_cell.angle_gamma   90.00
#
_symmetry.space_group_name_H-M   'P 1'
#
loop_
_entity.id
_entity.type
_entity.pdbx_description
1 polymer ?
#
loop_
_entity_poly.entity_id
_entity_poly.type
_entity_poly.pdbx_seq_one_letter_code
_entity_poly.pdbx_strand_id
1 'polypeptide(L)'
;METYFRRRFFSVMIAFSLMAGMLYLPKPTFAAASLTLQGQAMIAEWAKQDYQGRQAGTAGYAKAVTDLQSRMVSAGMLPAFGESQYRQSYKTGTASLVKESVSVNGKMLELMKDYMPFSRSASGGFSFKKLYYAGAGMSGDYPTKVDGLVIFHWYDKQGNFPEGAMDRIQRAVANGAKGVMIITNGELKVGNYEHPLNAEKLSVPVLYISQDIAAVLGVPGDYSAASLKASDVRINLTIDRSSQPADNLVGVIPGKSEQKSILWVTNIDGFGSLPEGKWYESAKSGAAAAAMMLDMARYYKEHTPDYTMIFAFVGSKWKQQEGVQALASKLNFSHITYTVDLYAMGGSGNLDNMYIGYTDSSFASQANLISKNVQLNSDLGNALSSVLKSKTKQLLMIRDSNTWIDDSSSDKAASITPVQYEAGVHSLLDLSDRIMTASPKESAADYNYSETATKVDLQAPKLTLNQMDSIYFTIYADDRNVGRITTAVLKEMDSIYQRVAKYNYYPASGEKPIALFLENGEAAAQISGRKDLVKDSSAAGGGFANVYNGHMYVYMRNGPSYETIAHELNHALASSNLYTGDNFELQEWQGQSQFVRYSAVNGQSVHPEDMGVIIRNSFLSNHEVPKLKELVTNYNQNLDWTWFTKKTPNPNGHLYTYYIMGSMYAFLEDQYGEQASRRAMYRNYADVSKIQNNLIMDTGLTLDSFLKAWSNWFVNGGSASPDKPFLTPQGNNGFDYMILYTLPDKKNNEAATVPSNSGGTVKTNGTVKYQLSLRSKDLTIQSLNIYKVKDGATVEINYESKQSRFVCLFDPPNGDKIKILLKNAIVSGKGKATMKLSNKEVKTLLELSGVTLRFGEGEDFAYIEAGELKRILE
;
A
#
# COMPACT_ATOMS: atom_id res chain seq x y z
N MET A 1 18.40 -56.85 23.95
CA MET A 1 18.46 -55.45 24.45
C MET A 1 19.26 -54.54 23.49
N GLU A 2 20.26 -55.07 22.79
CA GLU A 2 21.09 -54.36 21.80
C GLU A 2 20.36 -53.94 20.51
N THR A 3 19.37 -54.71 20.07
CA THR A 3 18.57 -54.45 18.85
C THR A 3 17.54 -53.34 19.00
N TYR A 4 17.11 -53.05 20.24
CA TYR A 4 16.15 -51.98 20.54
C TYR A 4 16.83 -50.60 20.57
N PHE A 5 18.10 -50.55 21.01
CA PHE A 5 18.91 -49.33 21.02
C PHE A 5 19.34 -48.89 19.61
N ARG A 6 19.70 -49.84 18.73
CA ARG A 6 20.07 -49.54 17.34
C ARG A 6 18.93 -48.94 16.51
N ARG A 7 17.67 -49.37 16.74
CA ARG A 7 16.51 -48.81 16.00
C ARG A 7 16.18 -47.38 16.43
N ARG A 8 16.27 -47.03 17.71
CA ARG A 8 16.06 -45.64 18.17
C ARG A 8 17.20 -44.70 17.76
N PHE A 9 18.44 -45.18 17.72
CA PHE A 9 19.57 -44.37 17.27
C PHE A 9 19.50 -44.05 15.76
N PHE A 10 19.04 -45.00 14.95
CA PHE A 10 18.81 -44.79 13.51
C PHE A 10 17.60 -43.87 13.24
N SER A 11 16.52 -43.98 14.02
CA SER A 11 15.36 -43.09 13.87
C SER A 11 15.64 -41.65 14.30
N VAL A 12 16.51 -41.43 15.31
CA VAL A 12 16.94 -40.08 15.73
C VAL A 12 17.91 -39.47 14.71
N MET A 13 18.78 -40.26 14.09
CA MET A 13 19.67 -39.79 13.01
C MET A 13 18.91 -39.45 11.72
N ILE A 14 17.84 -40.20 11.37
CA ILE A 14 16.97 -39.88 10.23
C ILE A 14 16.10 -38.65 10.51
N ALA A 15 15.62 -38.47 11.75
CA ALA A 15 14.91 -37.25 12.15
C ALA A 15 15.81 -36.00 12.16
N PHE A 16 17.09 -36.12 12.55
CA PHE A 16 18.06 -35.03 12.43
C PHE A 16 18.47 -34.75 10.98
N SER A 17 18.52 -35.78 10.12
CA SER A 17 18.83 -35.63 8.70
C SER A 17 17.66 -35.02 7.91
N LEU A 18 16.41 -35.26 8.32
CA LEU A 18 15.22 -34.64 7.73
C LEU A 18 14.97 -33.21 8.24
N MET A 19 15.43 -32.85 9.45
CA MET A 19 15.43 -31.45 9.91
C MET A 19 16.56 -30.60 9.32
N ALA A 20 17.70 -31.20 8.96
CA ALA A 20 18.78 -30.51 8.26
C ALA A 20 18.54 -30.31 6.74
N GLY A 21 17.49 -30.95 6.19
CA GLY A 21 17.08 -30.88 4.79
C GLY A 21 16.05 -29.78 4.46
N MET A 22 15.57 -29.02 5.45
CA MET A 22 15.03 -27.68 5.20
C MET A 22 16.19 -26.72 4.95
N LEU A 23 16.96 -26.99 3.90
CA LEU A 23 17.76 -25.95 3.27
C LEU A 23 16.77 -24.86 2.89
N TYR A 24 16.94 -23.70 3.55
CA TYR A 24 16.56 -22.40 3.01
C TYR A 24 16.91 -22.42 1.52
N LEU A 25 15.95 -22.76 0.66
CA LEU A 25 16.02 -22.32 -0.71
C LEU A 25 15.96 -20.80 -0.59
N PRO A 26 17.03 -20.06 -0.91
CA PRO A 26 16.90 -18.63 -0.99
C PRO A 26 15.71 -18.35 -1.90
N LYS A 27 14.77 -17.52 -1.43
CA LYS A 27 13.77 -16.93 -2.32
C LYS A 27 14.54 -16.43 -3.55
N PRO A 28 14.03 -16.64 -4.77
CA PRO A 28 14.73 -16.22 -5.97
C PRO A 28 15.11 -14.75 -5.80
N THR A 29 16.41 -14.49 -5.67
CA THR A 29 16.94 -13.15 -5.78
C THR A 29 16.58 -12.63 -7.17
N PHE A 30 16.32 -11.32 -7.29
CA PHE A 30 15.86 -10.57 -8.46
C PHE A 30 16.58 -10.81 -9.81
N ALA A 31 17.56 -11.71 -9.86
CA ALA A 31 18.31 -12.10 -11.04
C ALA A 31 17.45 -12.95 -12.00
N ALA A 32 16.54 -12.33 -12.76
CA ALA A 32 16.17 -12.78 -14.13
C ALA A 32 15.02 -12.02 -14.81
N ALA A 33 14.34 -11.05 -14.18
CA ALA A 33 13.37 -10.23 -14.93
C ALA A 33 14.13 -9.12 -15.67
N SER A 34 13.98 -9.01 -17.00
CA SER A 34 14.63 -7.92 -17.75
C SER A 34 14.00 -6.59 -17.39
N LEU A 35 14.62 -5.88 -16.46
CA LEU A 35 14.17 -4.56 -16.05
C LEU A 35 14.41 -3.58 -17.21
N THR A 36 13.35 -3.04 -17.80
CA THR A 36 13.50 -2.02 -18.84
C THR A 36 13.73 -0.67 -18.18
N LEU A 37 15.00 -0.33 -17.97
CA LEU A 37 15.43 0.92 -17.37
C LEU A 37 15.36 2.08 -18.36
N GLN A 38 14.37 2.95 -18.19
CA GLN A 38 14.16 4.12 -19.06
C GLN A 38 14.38 5.44 -18.33
N GLY A 39 14.46 5.42 -16.99
CA GLY A 39 14.64 6.62 -16.18
C GLY A 39 16.00 7.28 -16.37
N GLN A 40 17.06 6.53 -16.69
CA GLN A 40 18.42 7.08 -16.79
C GLN A 40 18.53 8.25 -17.79
N ALA A 41 17.85 8.16 -18.93
CA ALA A 41 17.87 9.22 -19.95
C ALA A 41 17.35 10.57 -19.41
N MET A 42 16.49 10.55 -18.39
CA MET A 42 16.00 11.76 -17.71
C MET A 42 17.12 12.54 -17.03
N ILE A 43 18.15 11.85 -16.51
CA ILE A 43 19.28 12.49 -15.82
C ILE A 43 20.04 13.39 -16.80
N ALA A 44 20.37 12.86 -17.98
CA ALA A 44 21.06 13.61 -19.02
C ALA A 44 20.18 14.72 -19.61
N GLU A 45 18.88 14.49 -19.74
CA GLU A 45 17.94 15.52 -20.20
C GLU A 45 17.88 16.70 -19.24
N TRP A 46 17.67 16.42 -17.94
CA TRP A 46 17.54 17.44 -16.91
C TRP A 46 18.84 18.21 -16.65
N ALA A 47 19.99 17.62 -16.98
CA ALA A 47 21.29 18.27 -16.89
C ALA A 47 21.54 19.34 -17.98
N LYS A 48 20.64 19.49 -18.96
CA LYS A 48 20.80 20.51 -20.02
C LYS A 48 20.52 21.92 -19.52
N GLN A 49 21.10 22.91 -20.21
CA GLN A 49 20.95 24.34 -19.93
C GLN A 49 19.48 24.78 -19.82
N ASP A 50 18.61 24.23 -20.67
CA ASP A 50 17.17 24.53 -20.70
C ASP A 50 16.46 24.30 -19.37
N TYR A 51 17.00 23.42 -18.52
CA TYR A 51 16.46 23.12 -17.20
C TYR A 51 17.03 24.03 -16.10
N GLN A 52 18.01 24.88 -16.41
CA GLN A 52 18.50 25.98 -15.55
C GLN A 52 18.87 25.53 -14.12
N GLY A 53 19.36 24.28 -13.99
CA GLY A 53 19.66 23.64 -12.71
C GLY A 53 18.45 23.42 -11.78
N ARG A 54 17.23 23.60 -12.29
CA ARG A 54 15.95 23.19 -11.70
C ARG A 54 15.72 23.71 -10.29
N GLN A 55 16.14 24.95 -9.99
CA GLN A 55 15.79 25.52 -8.69
C GLN A 55 14.27 25.71 -8.60
N ALA A 56 13.64 25.27 -7.51
CA ALA A 56 12.19 25.42 -7.33
C ALA A 56 11.74 26.89 -7.49
N GLY A 57 10.67 27.09 -8.26
CA GLY A 57 10.14 28.40 -8.64
C GLY A 57 10.70 29.00 -9.94
N THR A 58 11.62 28.30 -10.64
CA THR A 58 12.16 28.74 -11.93
C THR A 58 11.45 28.07 -13.12
N ALA A 59 11.64 28.64 -14.33
CA ALA A 59 11.13 28.05 -15.56
C ALA A 59 11.70 26.64 -15.82
N GLY A 60 12.99 26.43 -15.54
CA GLY A 60 13.63 25.13 -15.63
C GLY A 60 13.03 24.07 -14.70
N TYR A 61 12.62 24.45 -13.49
CA TYR A 61 11.88 23.57 -12.58
C TYR A 61 10.48 23.24 -13.11
N ALA A 62 9.72 24.22 -13.61
CA ALA A 62 8.40 23.99 -14.19
C ALA A 62 8.46 23.05 -15.43
N LYS A 63 9.55 23.16 -16.22
CA LYS A 63 9.85 22.22 -17.31
C LYS A 63 10.11 20.80 -16.78
N ALA A 64 10.90 20.65 -15.73
CA ALA A 64 11.16 19.36 -15.07
C ALA A 64 9.88 18.72 -14.51
N VAL A 65 9.02 19.48 -13.83
CA VAL A 65 7.71 19.00 -13.35
C VAL A 65 6.87 18.48 -14.51
N THR A 66 6.81 19.21 -15.63
CA THR A 66 5.99 18.79 -16.78
C THR A 66 6.51 17.51 -17.43
N ASP A 67 7.82 17.41 -17.66
CA ASP A 67 8.47 16.19 -18.18
C ASP A 67 8.29 15.01 -17.20
N LEU A 68 8.50 15.23 -15.90
CA LEU A 68 8.32 14.19 -14.87
C LEU A 68 6.89 13.67 -14.83
N GLN A 69 5.89 14.55 -14.85
CA GLN A 69 4.47 14.14 -14.84
C GLN A 69 4.16 13.26 -16.06
N SER A 70 4.62 13.63 -17.25
CA SER A 70 4.45 12.78 -18.44
C SER A 70 5.09 11.41 -18.26
N ARG A 71 6.29 11.35 -17.68
CA ARG A 71 6.98 10.09 -17.37
C ARG A 71 6.27 9.26 -16.30
N MET A 72 5.70 9.88 -15.26
CA MET A 72 4.90 9.21 -14.23
C MET A 72 3.65 8.55 -14.83
N VAL A 73 2.94 9.26 -15.71
CA VAL A 73 1.80 8.72 -16.45
C VAL A 73 2.23 7.53 -17.30
N SER A 74 3.33 7.65 -18.06
CA SER A 74 3.88 6.53 -18.85
C SER A 74 4.32 5.35 -17.98
N ALA A 75 4.87 5.62 -16.80
CA ALA A 75 5.24 4.62 -15.79
C ALA A 75 4.02 3.95 -15.13
N GLY A 76 2.80 4.39 -15.43
CA GLY A 76 1.55 3.79 -14.95
C GLY A 76 1.15 4.18 -13.54
N MET A 77 1.74 5.25 -12.98
CA MET A 77 1.29 5.80 -11.71
C MET A 77 -0.11 6.41 -11.85
N LEU A 78 -0.95 6.26 -10.84
CA LEU A 78 -2.23 6.95 -10.69
C LEU A 78 -2.04 8.26 -9.91
N PRO A 79 -2.86 9.29 -10.12
CA PRO A 79 -2.81 10.52 -9.32
C PRO A 79 -3.24 10.26 -7.87
N ALA A 80 -2.57 10.91 -6.91
CA ALA A 80 -2.82 10.68 -5.48
C ALA A 80 -3.93 11.56 -4.86
N PHE A 81 -4.28 12.68 -5.48
CA PHE A 81 -5.18 13.69 -4.88
C PHE A 81 -6.54 13.82 -5.61
N GLY A 82 -7.08 12.71 -6.14
CA GLY A 82 -8.31 12.65 -6.93
C GLY A 82 -8.07 12.21 -8.38
N GLU A 83 -9.13 11.98 -9.16
CA GLU A 83 -9.10 11.21 -10.43
C GLU A 83 -8.10 11.70 -11.51
N SER A 84 -7.56 12.92 -11.41
CA SER A 84 -6.57 13.46 -12.36
C SER A 84 -5.44 14.31 -11.75
N GLN A 85 -5.38 14.45 -10.42
CA GLN A 85 -4.50 15.43 -9.78
C GLN A 85 -3.18 14.83 -9.28
N TYR A 86 -2.13 14.90 -10.10
CA TYR A 86 -0.75 14.61 -9.68
C TYR A 86 -0.09 15.80 -8.97
N ARG A 87 -0.42 17.02 -9.40
CA ARG A 87 0.24 18.23 -8.94
C ARG A 87 -0.30 18.70 -7.60
N GLN A 88 0.60 19.12 -6.74
CA GLN A 88 0.29 19.86 -5.53
C GLN A 88 1.09 21.16 -5.53
N SER A 89 0.41 22.27 -5.81
CA SER A 89 1.03 23.58 -5.84
C SER A 89 1.31 24.13 -4.44
N TYR A 90 2.40 24.86 -4.31
CA TYR A 90 2.81 25.59 -3.12
C TYR A 90 3.61 26.84 -3.52
N LYS A 91 3.92 27.71 -2.55
CA LYS A 91 4.76 28.90 -2.76
C LYS A 91 6.15 28.64 -2.22
N THR A 92 7.16 29.06 -2.97
CA THR A 92 8.56 28.98 -2.53
C THR A 92 9.25 30.32 -2.73
N GLY A 93 10.17 30.63 -1.82
CA GLY A 93 11.07 31.77 -1.97
C GLY A 93 12.13 31.52 -3.03
N THR A 94 12.33 32.49 -3.93
CA THR A 94 13.40 32.48 -4.93
C THR A 94 14.32 33.68 -4.73
N ALA A 95 15.60 33.49 -5.05
CA ALA A 95 16.54 34.58 -5.13
C ALA A 95 17.54 34.35 -6.26
N SER A 96 17.89 35.41 -6.96
CA SER A 96 18.81 35.35 -8.11
C SER A 96 19.75 36.54 -8.09
N LEU A 97 21.04 36.27 -8.33
CA LEU A 97 22.05 37.30 -8.47
C LEU A 97 21.93 37.89 -9.87
N VAL A 98 21.42 39.12 -9.98
CA VAL A 98 21.16 39.79 -11.27
C VAL A 98 22.41 40.53 -11.75
N LYS A 99 23.11 41.20 -10.83
CA LYS A 99 24.36 41.92 -11.08
C LYS A 99 25.26 41.83 -9.86
N GLU A 100 26.56 41.77 -10.10
CA GLU A 100 27.58 41.85 -9.07
C GLU A 100 28.71 42.77 -9.49
N SER A 101 29.38 43.36 -8.51
CA SER A 101 30.71 43.95 -8.64
C SER A 101 31.35 44.02 -7.26
N VAL A 102 32.42 43.27 -7.04
CA VAL A 102 33.22 43.34 -5.80
C VAL A 102 34.64 43.77 -6.13
N SER A 103 35.20 44.69 -5.34
CA SER A 103 36.58 45.14 -5.52
C SER A 103 37.31 45.36 -4.19
N VAL A 104 38.60 45.08 -4.17
CA VAL A 104 39.52 45.41 -3.08
C VAL A 104 40.62 46.32 -3.62
N ASN A 105 40.77 47.50 -3.04
CA ASN A 105 41.75 48.52 -3.46
C ASN A 105 41.69 48.84 -4.96
N GLY A 106 40.48 48.87 -5.52
CA GLY A 106 40.22 49.12 -6.94
C GLY A 106 40.43 47.92 -7.88
N LYS A 107 40.97 46.79 -7.38
CA LYS A 107 41.06 45.54 -8.15
C LYS A 107 39.73 44.79 -8.07
N MET A 108 39.15 44.51 -9.23
CA MET A 108 37.94 43.68 -9.35
C MET A 108 38.22 42.23 -8.96
N LEU A 109 37.28 41.63 -8.23
CA LEU A 109 37.30 40.22 -7.83
C LEU A 109 36.42 39.39 -8.76
N GLU A 110 36.78 38.12 -8.96
CA GLU A 110 36.07 37.17 -9.82
C GLU A 110 35.09 36.29 -9.02
N LEU A 111 33.82 36.25 -9.42
CA LEU A 111 32.78 35.45 -8.79
C LEU A 111 33.11 33.94 -8.85
N MET A 112 32.87 33.21 -7.76
CA MET A 112 33.19 31.78 -7.58
C MET A 112 34.68 31.42 -7.59
N LYS A 113 35.57 32.39 -7.72
CA LYS A 113 37.02 32.19 -7.59
C LYS A 113 37.60 32.99 -6.42
N ASP A 114 37.35 34.29 -6.40
CA ASP A 114 37.81 35.19 -5.35
C ASP A 114 36.77 35.34 -4.25
N TYR A 115 35.48 35.36 -4.61
CA TYR A 115 34.40 35.49 -3.65
C TYR A 115 33.08 34.83 -4.11
N MET A 116 32.21 34.51 -3.16
CA MET A 116 30.84 34.01 -3.39
C MET A 116 29.89 34.69 -2.40
N PRO A 117 28.76 35.29 -2.84
CA PRO A 117 27.78 35.81 -1.90
C PRO A 117 27.21 34.71 -1.01
N PHE A 118 27.15 34.97 0.29
CA PHE A 118 26.42 34.12 1.22
C PHE A 118 24.94 34.06 0.83
N SER A 119 24.29 32.91 1.05
CA SER A 119 22.91 32.66 0.60
C SER A 119 21.90 33.74 1.02
N ARG A 120 22.12 34.38 2.18
CA ARG A 120 21.26 35.45 2.74
C ARG A 120 21.84 36.87 2.60
N SER A 121 22.90 37.06 1.82
CA SER A 121 23.60 38.35 1.70
C SER A 121 22.67 39.50 1.30
N ALA A 122 22.87 40.68 1.88
CA ALA A 122 22.09 41.87 1.54
C ALA A 122 22.34 42.31 0.07
N SER A 123 21.30 42.84 -0.56
CA SER A 123 21.42 43.54 -1.84
C SER A 123 21.70 45.02 -1.58
N GLY A 124 22.54 45.65 -2.39
CA GLY A 124 22.89 47.07 -2.30
C GLY A 124 24.33 47.34 -2.70
N GLY A 125 24.70 48.62 -2.63
CA GLY A 125 26.08 49.10 -2.73
C GLY A 125 26.64 49.41 -1.35
N PHE A 126 27.80 48.86 -1.03
CA PHE A 126 28.46 48.96 0.26
C PHE A 126 29.93 49.32 0.07
N SER A 127 30.48 50.18 0.95
CA SER A 127 31.88 50.57 0.95
C SER A 127 32.44 50.53 2.38
N PHE A 128 33.59 49.89 2.55
CA PHE A 128 34.24 49.70 3.82
C PHE A 128 35.69 50.18 3.76
N LYS A 129 36.09 50.95 4.77
CA LYS A 129 37.49 51.37 5.01
C LYS A 129 38.06 50.85 6.33
N LYS A 130 37.19 50.43 7.26
CA LYS A 130 37.53 49.83 8.55
C LYS A 130 37.27 48.34 8.49
N LEU A 131 38.30 47.55 8.76
CA LEU A 131 38.29 46.10 8.66
C LEU A 131 38.75 45.50 9.99
N TYR A 132 38.08 44.45 10.43
CA TYR A 132 38.34 43.74 11.67
C TYR A 132 38.47 42.26 11.38
N TYR A 133 39.53 41.64 11.86
CA TYR A 133 39.69 40.20 11.85
C TYR A 133 39.29 39.63 13.21
N ALA A 134 38.43 38.63 13.21
CA ALA A 134 37.85 38.03 14.40
C ALA A 134 38.12 36.52 14.45
N GLY A 135 39.36 36.08 14.15
CA GLY A 135 39.76 34.68 14.29
C GLY A 135 38.79 33.71 13.61
N ALA A 136 38.14 32.86 14.39
CA ALA A 136 37.13 31.91 13.92
C ALA A 136 35.67 32.39 14.09
N GLY A 137 35.47 33.64 14.54
CA GLY A 137 34.16 34.27 14.72
C GLY A 137 33.47 33.90 16.02
N MET A 138 34.22 33.46 17.03
CA MET A 138 33.72 32.99 18.32
C MET A 138 33.44 34.15 19.29
N SER A 139 32.76 33.88 20.41
CA SER A 139 32.48 34.90 21.44
C SER A 139 33.73 35.62 21.93
N GLY A 140 34.82 34.90 22.14
CA GLY A 140 36.10 35.45 22.59
C GLY A 140 36.82 36.32 21.56
N ASP A 141 36.43 36.25 20.28
CA ASP A 141 37.09 36.99 19.20
C ASP A 141 36.61 38.44 19.07
N TYR A 142 35.61 38.84 19.87
CA TYR A 142 35.04 40.20 19.89
C TYR A 142 35.22 40.89 21.27
N PRO A 143 36.45 41.21 21.69
CA PRO A 143 36.69 41.88 22.98
C PRO A 143 36.18 43.33 23.00
N THR A 144 35.95 43.94 21.83
CA THR A 144 35.43 45.31 21.67
C THR A 144 34.40 45.36 20.54
N LYS A 145 33.52 46.39 20.57
CA LYS A 145 32.58 46.62 19.48
C LYS A 145 33.30 47.00 18.20
N VAL A 146 32.77 46.54 17.07
CA VAL A 146 33.27 46.82 15.72
C VAL A 146 32.28 47.74 14.99
N ASP A 147 32.76 48.52 14.01
CA ASP A 147 31.91 49.45 13.25
C ASP A 147 32.13 49.38 11.72
N GLY A 148 32.76 48.30 11.25
CA GLY A 148 33.17 48.11 9.86
C GLY A 148 32.92 46.70 9.32
N LEU A 149 33.76 46.27 8.38
CA LEU A 149 33.74 44.93 7.79
C LEU A 149 34.45 43.93 8.73
N VAL A 150 33.77 42.87 9.14
CA VAL A 150 34.37 41.78 9.92
C VAL A 150 34.79 40.64 9.00
N ILE A 151 35.95 40.05 9.27
CA ILE A 151 36.50 38.90 8.56
C ILE A 151 36.79 37.79 9.57
N PHE A 152 36.36 36.55 9.30
CA PHE A 152 36.70 35.39 10.13
C PHE A 152 36.88 34.12 9.30
N HIS A 153 37.57 33.12 9.85
CA HIS A 153 37.75 31.81 9.20
C HIS A 153 36.53 30.90 9.37
N TRP A 154 36.21 30.17 8.30
CA TRP A 154 35.20 29.13 8.32
C TRP A 154 35.51 28.03 9.35
N TYR A 155 36.78 27.70 9.54
CA TYR A 155 37.30 26.72 10.50
C TYR A 155 38.00 27.41 11.68
N ASP A 156 38.19 26.69 12.78
CA ASP A 156 39.10 27.12 13.85
C ASP A 156 40.57 26.82 13.51
N LYS A 157 41.49 27.22 14.41
CA LYS A 157 42.93 27.01 14.23
C LYS A 157 43.35 25.54 14.18
N GLN A 158 42.49 24.61 14.61
CA GLN A 158 42.70 23.17 14.53
C GLN A 158 42.09 22.56 13.27
N GLY A 159 41.40 23.35 12.45
CA GLY A 159 40.71 22.88 11.25
C GLY A 159 39.33 22.29 11.53
N ASN A 160 38.76 22.47 12.72
CA ASN A 160 37.40 22.02 13.04
C ASN A 160 36.37 23.10 12.71
N PHE A 161 35.11 22.71 12.57
CA PHE A 161 33.98 23.66 12.49
C PHE A 161 33.52 24.00 13.92
N PRO A 162 33.75 25.23 14.42
CA PRO A 162 33.47 25.53 15.82
C PRO A 162 31.99 25.77 16.10
N GLU A 163 31.29 26.48 15.20
CA GLU A 163 29.86 26.83 15.26
C GLU A 163 29.30 27.04 13.84
N GLY A 164 27.97 27.07 13.71
CA GLY A 164 27.28 27.40 12.47
C GLY A 164 27.67 28.79 11.94
N ALA A 165 27.79 28.93 10.62
CA ALA A 165 28.17 30.19 10.00
C ALA A 165 27.17 31.32 10.29
N MET A 166 25.86 30.99 10.31
CA MET A 166 24.81 31.96 10.64
C MET A 166 24.97 32.53 12.05
N ASP A 167 25.25 31.69 13.05
CA ASP A 167 25.42 32.13 14.44
C ASP A 167 26.59 33.09 14.56
N ARG A 168 27.69 32.80 13.87
CA ARG A 168 28.89 33.64 13.83
C ARG A 168 28.66 34.96 13.08
N ILE A 169 27.90 34.94 11.98
CA ILE A 169 27.47 36.15 11.27
C ILE A 169 26.60 37.03 12.19
N GLN A 170 25.61 36.45 12.85
CA GLN A 170 24.72 37.17 13.76
C GLN A 170 25.49 37.76 14.94
N ARG A 171 26.47 37.01 15.47
CA ARG A 171 27.39 37.47 16.51
C ARG A 171 28.21 38.68 16.05
N ALA A 172 28.78 38.65 14.84
CA ALA A 172 29.50 39.79 14.28
C ALA A 172 28.60 41.03 14.17
N VAL A 173 27.38 40.85 13.65
CA VAL A 173 26.39 41.94 13.50
C VAL A 173 25.95 42.49 14.85
N ALA A 174 25.71 41.64 15.85
CA ALA A 174 25.38 42.06 17.22
C ALA A 174 26.51 42.87 17.87
N ASN A 175 27.76 42.62 17.48
CA ASN A 175 28.93 43.40 17.90
C ASN A 175 29.16 44.68 17.06
N GLY A 176 28.31 44.96 16.07
CA GLY A 176 28.28 46.21 15.32
C GLY A 176 28.78 46.13 13.88
N ALA A 177 29.11 44.93 13.38
CA ALA A 177 29.59 44.74 12.02
C ALA A 177 28.60 45.29 10.98
N LYS A 178 29.15 45.96 9.95
CA LYS A 178 28.39 46.53 8.83
C LYS A 178 28.46 45.70 7.56
N GLY A 179 29.31 44.67 7.56
CA GLY A 179 29.49 43.66 6.53
C GLY A 179 30.31 42.51 7.11
N VAL A 180 30.25 41.34 6.48
CA VAL A 180 31.03 40.16 6.89
C VAL A 180 31.70 39.51 5.68
N MET A 181 32.95 39.08 5.83
CA MET A 181 33.64 38.19 4.92
C MET A 181 34.07 36.92 5.66
N ILE A 182 33.89 35.76 5.04
CA ILE A 182 34.21 34.47 5.64
C ILE A 182 35.27 33.78 4.80
N ILE A 183 36.42 33.47 5.41
CA ILE A 183 37.57 32.89 4.72
C ILE A 183 37.39 31.38 4.63
N THR A 184 37.44 30.84 3.42
CA THR A 184 37.31 29.40 3.16
C THR A 184 38.67 28.77 2.84
N ASN A 185 38.95 27.56 3.34
CA ASN A 185 40.18 26.79 3.04
C ASN A 185 40.06 26.00 1.72
N GLY A 186 39.73 26.68 0.62
CA GLY A 186 39.57 26.04 -0.69
C GLY A 186 38.71 26.85 -1.65
N GLU A 187 38.26 26.19 -2.73
CA GLU A 187 37.35 26.78 -3.71
C GLU A 187 35.98 27.08 -3.10
N LEU A 188 35.35 28.14 -3.61
CA LEU A 188 34.03 28.59 -3.22
C LEU A 188 32.98 27.66 -3.84
N LYS A 189 32.45 26.73 -3.05
CA LYS A 189 31.60 25.65 -3.54
C LYS A 189 30.16 25.81 -3.07
N VAL A 190 29.23 25.54 -3.99
CA VAL A 190 27.81 25.32 -3.66
C VAL A 190 27.61 23.82 -3.50
N GLY A 191 26.91 23.40 -2.45
CA GLY A 191 26.70 22.00 -2.12
C GLY A 191 25.71 21.83 -0.98
N ASN A 192 25.95 20.82 -0.15
CA ASN A 192 25.04 20.44 0.95
C ASN A 192 25.07 21.40 2.13
N TYR A 193 26.23 21.98 2.43
CA TYR A 193 26.39 22.91 3.55
C TYR A 193 26.10 24.36 3.14
N GLU A 194 26.40 24.73 1.89
CA GLU A 194 26.19 26.08 1.37
C GLU A 194 25.37 26.07 0.10
N HIS A 195 24.28 26.83 0.12
CA HIS A 195 23.26 26.84 -0.91
C HIS A 195 23.34 28.12 -1.77
N PRO A 196 22.70 28.12 -2.95
CA PRO A 196 22.44 29.36 -3.69
C PRO A 196 21.71 30.39 -2.84
N LEU A 197 21.62 31.62 -3.36
CA LEU A 197 20.83 32.68 -2.75
C LEU A 197 19.41 32.19 -2.41
N ASN A 198 18.92 32.59 -1.24
CA ASN A 198 17.57 32.30 -0.78
C ASN A 198 16.77 33.60 -0.51
N ALA A 199 15.46 33.43 -0.29
CA ALA A 199 14.54 34.55 -0.13
C ALA A 199 14.73 35.31 1.19
N GLU A 200 15.40 34.71 2.18
CA GLU A 200 15.75 35.43 3.40
C GLU A 200 16.92 36.39 3.12
N LYS A 201 16.92 37.51 3.82
CA LYS A 201 17.97 38.52 3.71
C LYS A 201 18.47 38.93 5.07
N LEU A 202 19.78 39.08 5.16
CA LEU A 202 20.44 39.81 6.23
C LEU A 202 20.40 41.31 5.93
N SER A 203 20.66 42.12 6.96
CA SER A 203 20.77 43.58 6.84
C SER A 203 22.13 44.04 6.32
N VAL A 204 23.13 43.15 6.27
CA VAL A 204 24.51 43.43 5.88
C VAL A 204 24.96 42.54 4.71
N PRO A 205 25.90 42.99 3.86
CA PRO A 205 26.50 42.12 2.86
C PRO A 205 27.39 41.09 3.54
N VAL A 206 27.24 39.83 3.12
CA VAL A 206 28.08 38.72 3.57
C VAL A 206 28.65 37.99 2.35
N LEU A 207 29.96 37.82 2.31
CA LEU A 207 30.67 37.11 1.24
C LEU A 207 31.55 36.01 1.82
N TYR A 208 31.61 34.86 1.16
CA TYR A 208 32.75 33.98 1.25
C TYR A 208 33.90 34.54 0.41
N ILE A 209 35.12 34.41 0.88
CA ILE A 209 36.33 34.85 0.18
C ILE A 209 37.41 33.77 0.22
N SER A 210 38.25 33.73 -0.82
CA SER A 210 39.41 32.85 -0.85
C SER A 210 40.50 33.28 0.14
N GLN A 211 41.41 32.35 0.47
CA GLN A 211 42.60 32.66 1.27
C GLN A 211 43.48 33.74 0.61
N ASP A 212 43.56 33.76 -0.72
CA ASP A 212 44.33 34.77 -1.46
C ASP A 212 43.79 36.17 -1.22
N ILE A 213 42.45 36.33 -1.21
CA ILE A 213 41.82 37.60 -0.90
C ILE A 213 42.01 37.98 0.57
N ALA A 214 41.95 37.01 1.49
CA ALA A 214 42.25 37.24 2.90
C ALA A 214 43.69 37.75 3.11
N ALA A 215 44.66 37.19 2.39
CA ALA A 215 46.06 37.62 2.40
C ALA A 215 46.22 39.05 1.84
N VAL A 216 45.52 39.38 0.75
CA VAL A 216 45.48 40.76 0.19
C VAL A 216 44.92 41.76 1.21
N LEU A 217 43.95 41.35 2.03
CA LEU A 217 43.35 42.16 3.10
C LEU A 217 44.22 42.24 4.37
N GLY A 218 45.35 41.53 4.41
CA GLY A 218 46.29 41.55 5.53
C GLY A 218 45.83 40.75 6.75
N VAL A 219 44.99 39.73 6.56
CA VAL A 219 44.55 38.84 7.65
C VAL A 219 45.75 38.07 8.23
N PRO A 220 45.95 38.08 9.56
CA PRO A 220 47.05 37.35 10.19
C PRO A 220 46.79 35.83 10.24
N GLY A 221 47.85 35.03 10.09
CA GLY A 221 47.76 33.57 10.02
C GLY A 221 47.62 32.85 11.36
N ASP A 222 47.68 33.56 12.50
CA ASP A 222 47.72 32.99 13.85
C ASP A 222 46.34 32.96 14.55
N TYR A 223 45.27 33.32 13.84
CA TYR A 223 43.89 33.41 14.36
C TYR A 223 43.66 34.46 15.45
N SER A 224 44.64 35.32 15.72
CA SER A 224 44.51 36.39 16.70
C SER A 224 43.61 37.51 16.19
N ALA A 225 42.54 37.84 16.91
CA ALA A 225 41.66 38.95 16.56
C ALA A 225 42.44 40.28 16.48
N ALA A 226 42.19 41.07 15.44
CA ALA A 226 42.97 42.28 15.16
C ALA A 226 42.17 43.31 14.35
N SER A 227 42.51 44.60 14.50
CA SER A 227 42.14 45.61 13.51
C SER A 227 43.09 45.49 12.32
N LEU A 228 42.55 45.45 11.10
CA LEU A 228 43.35 45.31 9.89
C LEU A 228 43.73 46.67 9.31
N LYS A 229 44.75 46.68 8.44
CA LYS A 229 45.14 47.89 7.70
C LYS A 229 43.97 48.37 6.84
N ALA A 230 43.80 49.68 6.77
CA ALA A 230 42.76 50.30 5.95
C ALA A 230 42.88 49.83 4.49
N SER A 231 41.80 49.25 3.98
CA SER A 231 41.64 48.83 2.59
C SER A 231 40.30 49.36 2.08
N ASP A 232 40.22 49.73 0.80
CA ASP A 232 38.95 50.13 0.18
C ASP A 232 38.25 48.89 -0.39
N VAL A 233 37.25 48.39 0.34
CA VAL A 233 36.43 47.26 -0.09
C VAL A 233 35.09 47.79 -0.56
N ARG A 234 34.71 47.48 -1.80
CA ARG A 234 33.40 47.83 -2.37
C ARG A 234 32.66 46.59 -2.79
N ILE A 235 31.39 46.52 -2.41
CA ILE A 235 30.49 45.40 -2.70
C ILE A 235 29.22 45.97 -3.31
N ASN A 236 28.93 45.64 -4.56
CA ASN A 236 27.68 45.98 -5.21
C ASN A 236 26.98 44.67 -5.61
N LEU A 237 25.85 44.36 -4.96
CA LEU A 237 25.06 43.17 -5.25
C LEU A 237 23.63 43.58 -5.59
N THR A 238 23.17 43.20 -6.78
CA THR A 238 21.74 43.27 -7.15
C THR A 238 21.17 41.87 -7.05
N ILE A 239 20.37 41.62 -6.02
CA ILE A 239 19.72 40.33 -5.78
C ILE A 239 18.22 40.53 -5.89
N ASP A 240 17.61 39.89 -6.88
CA ASP A 240 16.15 39.81 -6.97
C ASP A 240 15.66 38.71 -6.02
N ARG A 241 14.65 39.03 -5.21
CA ARG A 241 14.01 38.10 -4.27
C ARG A 241 12.51 38.16 -4.48
N SER A 242 11.91 37.01 -4.79
CA SER A 242 10.48 36.93 -5.06
C SER A 242 9.89 35.62 -4.54
N SER A 243 8.56 35.55 -4.45
CA SER A 243 7.83 34.32 -4.14
C SER A 243 7.19 33.78 -5.41
N GLN A 244 7.55 32.56 -5.79
CA GLN A 244 7.08 31.93 -7.02
C GLN A 244 6.26 30.66 -6.70
N PRO A 245 5.26 30.31 -7.52
CA PRO A 245 4.62 29.01 -7.42
C PRO A 245 5.59 27.90 -7.81
N ALA A 246 5.44 26.74 -7.15
CA ALA A 246 6.10 25.50 -7.50
C ALA A 246 5.12 24.34 -7.24
N ASP A 247 5.35 23.19 -7.88
CA ASP A 247 4.48 22.02 -7.81
C ASP A 247 5.26 20.79 -7.35
N ASN A 248 4.77 20.12 -6.31
CA ASN A 248 5.12 18.71 -6.10
C ASN A 248 4.34 17.83 -7.08
N LEU A 249 4.83 16.61 -7.31
CA LEU A 249 4.11 15.55 -8.01
C LEU A 249 3.97 14.32 -7.12
N VAL A 250 2.77 13.78 -7.01
CA VAL A 250 2.50 12.59 -6.22
C VAL A 250 1.74 11.57 -7.05
N GLY A 251 2.33 10.38 -7.20
CA GLY A 251 1.76 9.27 -7.94
C GLY A 251 1.66 8.02 -7.07
N VAL A 252 0.73 7.13 -7.41
CA VAL A 252 0.43 5.91 -6.66
C VAL A 252 0.52 4.69 -7.58
N ILE A 253 1.17 3.63 -7.12
CA ILE A 253 1.02 2.28 -7.68
C ILE A 253 0.27 1.44 -6.63
N PRO A 254 -0.99 1.03 -6.92
CA PRO A 254 -1.77 0.21 -5.99
C PRO A 254 -1.05 -1.10 -5.67
N GLY A 255 -1.00 -1.44 -4.38
CA GLY A 255 -0.53 -2.74 -3.91
C GLY A 255 -1.69 -3.71 -3.70
N LYS A 256 -1.37 -4.90 -3.20
CA LYS A 256 -2.39 -5.90 -2.79
C LYS A 256 -3.15 -5.46 -1.54
N SER A 257 -2.53 -4.65 -0.69
CA SER A 257 -3.15 -4.05 0.49
C SER A 257 -3.66 -2.64 0.18
N GLU A 258 -4.93 -2.41 0.45
CA GLU A 258 -5.58 -1.09 0.38
C GLU A 258 -5.34 -0.26 1.65
N GLN A 259 -4.89 -0.89 2.75
CA GLN A 259 -4.75 -0.25 4.06
C GLN A 259 -3.30 0.13 4.39
N LYS A 260 -2.32 -0.43 3.66
CA LYS A 260 -0.90 -0.20 3.90
C LYS A 260 -0.23 0.45 2.71
N SER A 261 0.57 1.46 3.00
CA SER A 261 1.37 2.14 1.98
C SER A 261 2.80 2.42 2.42
N ILE A 262 3.69 2.51 1.43
CA ILE A 262 5.07 2.99 1.59
C ILE A 262 5.16 4.32 0.85
N LEU A 263 5.54 5.37 1.57
CA LEU A 263 5.80 6.68 1.00
C LEU A 263 7.26 6.81 0.61
N TRP A 264 7.54 6.90 -0.68
CA TRP A 264 8.86 7.20 -1.25
C TRP A 264 8.93 8.69 -1.59
N VAL A 265 9.90 9.41 -1.04
CA VAL A 265 10.06 10.86 -1.22
C VAL A 265 11.41 11.15 -1.84
N THR A 266 11.45 12.03 -2.86
CA THR A 266 12.70 12.60 -3.36
C THR A 266 12.49 14.00 -3.95
N ASN A 267 13.57 14.73 -4.24
CA ASN A 267 13.50 16.07 -4.81
C ASN A 267 13.53 16.09 -6.35
N ILE A 268 12.73 17.00 -6.92
CA ILE A 268 12.79 17.44 -8.31
C ILE A 268 13.86 18.54 -8.47
N ASP A 269 13.98 19.40 -7.46
CA ASP A 269 14.81 20.59 -7.55
C ASP A 269 16.32 20.31 -7.43
N GLY A 270 17.09 21.17 -8.09
CA GLY A 270 18.55 21.22 -8.01
C GLY A 270 19.05 22.56 -7.50
N PHE A 271 20.37 22.77 -7.59
CA PHE A 271 21.04 23.98 -7.09
C PHE A 271 20.85 25.21 -7.98
N GLY A 272 20.20 25.10 -9.14
CA GLY A 272 19.91 26.26 -9.99
C GLY A 272 21.08 26.73 -10.85
N SER A 273 21.14 28.04 -11.08
CA SER A 273 22.10 28.67 -11.99
C SER A 273 22.82 29.85 -11.35
N LEU A 274 24.03 30.11 -11.86
CA LEU A 274 24.82 31.30 -11.62
C LEU A 274 24.48 32.38 -12.68
N PRO A 275 24.94 33.63 -12.49
CA PRO A 275 24.95 34.63 -13.56
C PRO A 275 25.63 34.12 -14.83
N GLU A 276 25.37 34.79 -15.96
CA GLU A 276 25.96 34.47 -17.28
C GLU A 276 25.54 33.10 -17.86
N GLY A 277 24.54 32.45 -17.26
CA GLY A 277 23.93 31.25 -17.81
C GLY A 277 24.65 29.95 -17.50
N LYS A 278 25.62 29.95 -16.56
CA LYS A 278 26.22 28.72 -16.01
C LYS A 278 25.25 28.06 -15.03
N TRP A 279 25.07 26.74 -15.09
CA TRP A 279 24.13 26.02 -14.23
C TRP A 279 24.75 24.78 -13.58
N TYR A 280 24.12 24.32 -12.50
CA TYR A 280 24.45 23.07 -11.83
C TYR A 280 23.57 21.95 -12.37
N GLU A 281 24.17 20.84 -12.81
CA GLU A 281 23.42 19.74 -13.42
C GLU A 281 22.57 18.98 -12.38
N SER A 282 23.04 18.93 -11.12
CA SER A 282 22.34 18.30 -9.98
C SER A 282 21.92 16.86 -10.30
N ALA A 283 22.83 16.10 -10.90
CA ALA A 283 22.58 14.75 -11.38
C ALA A 283 22.33 13.79 -10.22
N LYS A 284 23.30 13.63 -9.32
CA LYS A 284 23.18 12.81 -8.10
C LYS A 284 22.30 13.49 -7.08
N SER A 285 22.44 14.80 -6.92
CA SER A 285 21.75 15.56 -5.87
C SER A 285 20.22 15.65 -6.06
N GLY A 286 19.70 15.39 -7.27
CA GLY A 286 18.25 15.35 -7.49
C GLY A 286 17.78 14.40 -8.58
N ALA A 287 18.34 14.49 -9.80
CA ALA A 287 17.76 13.78 -10.94
C ALA A 287 17.80 12.25 -10.81
N ALA A 288 18.87 11.68 -10.22
CA ALA A 288 19.09 10.25 -10.13
C ALA A 288 18.02 9.52 -9.32
N ALA A 289 17.70 10.01 -8.12
CA ALA A 289 16.69 9.38 -7.26
C ALA A 289 15.30 9.43 -7.91
N ALA A 290 14.95 10.57 -8.52
CA ALA A 290 13.69 10.71 -9.26
C ALA A 290 13.61 9.74 -10.45
N ALA A 291 14.70 9.59 -11.20
CA ALA A 291 14.78 8.63 -12.31
C ALA A 291 14.60 7.18 -11.83
N MET A 292 15.29 6.81 -10.74
CA MET A 292 15.20 5.47 -10.17
C MET A 292 13.80 5.15 -9.66
N MET A 293 13.12 6.10 -8.99
CA MET A 293 11.72 5.93 -8.55
C MET A 293 10.76 5.72 -9.73
N LEU A 294 11.00 6.34 -10.90
CA LEU A 294 10.20 6.05 -12.10
C LEU A 294 10.38 4.61 -12.57
N ASP A 295 11.60 4.08 -12.56
CA ASP A 295 11.86 2.69 -12.94
C ASP A 295 11.32 1.69 -11.89
N MET A 296 11.35 2.04 -10.60
CA MET A 296 10.64 1.27 -9.57
C MET A 296 9.14 1.22 -9.84
N ALA A 297 8.52 2.34 -10.21
CA ALA A 297 7.09 2.37 -10.51
C ALA A 297 6.74 1.56 -11.76
N ARG A 298 7.57 1.60 -12.82
CA ARG A 298 7.43 0.71 -13.98
C ARG A 298 7.49 -0.75 -13.57
N TYR A 299 8.46 -1.11 -12.73
CA TYR A 299 8.57 -2.45 -12.20
C TYR A 299 7.31 -2.87 -11.43
N TYR A 300 6.83 -2.05 -10.49
CA TYR A 300 5.66 -2.38 -9.66
C TYR A 300 4.33 -2.34 -10.40
N LYS A 301 4.25 -1.61 -11.53
CA LYS A 301 3.12 -1.70 -12.45
C LYS A 301 2.98 -3.11 -13.03
N GLU A 302 4.10 -3.77 -13.32
CA GLU A 302 4.15 -5.13 -13.87
C GLU A 302 4.20 -6.21 -12.77
N HIS A 303 4.65 -5.83 -11.57
CA HIS A 303 4.84 -6.71 -10.42
C HIS A 303 4.11 -6.13 -9.21
N THR A 304 2.81 -6.42 -9.06
CA THR A 304 1.98 -5.80 -8.03
C THR A 304 2.59 -5.97 -6.62
N PRO A 305 2.96 -4.88 -5.94
CA PRO A 305 3.58 -4.94 -4.62
C PRO A 305 2.58 -5.36 -3.55
N ASP A 306 3.05 -5.82 -2.39
CA ASP A 306 2.16 -6.13 -1.28
C ASP A 306 1.51 -4.85 -0.72
N TYR A 307 2.27 -3.76 -0.61
CA TYR A 307 1.80 -2.46 -0.09
C TYR A 307 1.63 -1.47 -1.23
N THR A 308 0.69 -0.54 -1.07
CA THR A 308 0.52 0.57 -2.00
C THR A 308 1.76 1.47 -1.99
N MET A 309 2.33 1.75 -3.16
CA MET A 309 3.52 2.58 -3.28
C MET A 309 3.11 4.01 -3.61
N ILE A 310 3.40 4.95 -2.72
CA ILE A 310 3.19 6.39 -2.95
C ILE A 310 4.53 7.00 -3.31
N PHE A 311 4.68 7.48 -4.54
CA PHE A 311 5.87 8.15 -5.05
C PHE A 311 5.65 9.67 -5.04
N ALA A 312 6.33 10.38 -4.15
CA ALA A 312 6.28 11.82 -4.02
C ALA A 312 7.59 12.47 -4.49
N PHE A 313 7.48 13.34 -5.47
CA PHE A 313 8.56 14.14 -6.02
C PHE A 313 8.32 15.59 -5.62
N VAL A 314 9.13 16.11 -4.70
CA VAL A 314 8.93 17.41 -4.07
C VAL A 314 9.89 18.46 -4.61
N GLY A 315 9.56 19.74 -4.50
CA GLY A 315 10.54 20.81 -4.67
C GLY A 315 10.94 21.48 -3.35
N SER A 316 11.87 22.42 -3.46
CA SER A 316 12.37 23.24 -2.35
C SER A 316 12.99 22.43 -1.21
N LYS A 317 13.45 21.20 -1.47
CA LYS A 317 14.08 20.34 -0.46
C LYS A 317 15.39 20.96 0.03
N TRP A 318 16.07 21.70 -0.83
CA TRP A 318 17.31 22.45 -0.58
C TRP A 318 17.13 23.82 0.07
N LYS A 319 15.90 24.18 0.42
CA LYS A 319 15.55 25.49 0.97
C LYS A 319 14.89 25.31 2.34
N GLN A 320 13.66 25.76 2.50
CA GLN A 320 12.92 25.66 3.76
C GLN A 320 12.00 24.43 3.78
N GLN A 321 12.16 23.51 2.81
CA GLN A 321 11.35 22.32 2.66
C GLN A 321 9.86 22.62 2.40
N GLU A 322 9.54 23.76 1.78
CA GLU A 322 8.14 24.18 1.55
C GLU A 322 7.34 23.13 0.77
N GLY A 323 7.97 22.43 -0.18
CA GLY A 323 7.34 21.33 -0.90
C GLY A 323 7.03 20.15 0.00
N VAL A 324 7.94 19.76 0.91
CA VAL A 324 7.67 18.66 1.86
C VAL A 324 6.60 19.05 2.88
N GLN A 325 6.59 20.30 3.34
CA GLN A 325 5.52 20.82 4.22
C GLN A 325 4.16 20.74 3.53
N ALA A 326 4.09 21.17 2.26
CA ALA A 326 2.87 21.04 1.47
C ALA A 326 2.45 19.57 1.37
N LEU A 327 3.35 18.67 0.98
CA LEU A 327 3.08 17.22 0.88
C LEU A 327 2.51 16.66 2.19
N ALA A 328 3.22 16.89 3.30
CA ALA A 328 2.88 16.37 4.61
C ALA A 328 1.53 16.88 5.14
N SER A 329 1.09 18.06 4.69
CA SER A 329 -0.22 18.62 5.06
C SER A 329 -1.40 17.97 4.33
N LYS A 330 -1.17 17.32 3.18
CA LYS A 330 -2.25 16.67 2.39
C LYS A 330 -2.30 15.16 2.55
N LEU A 331 -1.20 14.51 2.92
CA LEU A 331 -1.17 13.06 3.11
C LEU A 331 -1.75 12.65 4.46
N ASN A 332 -2.51 11.56 4.48
CA ASN A 332 -2.90 10.89 5.71
C ASN A 332 -1.83 9.86 6.11
N PHE A 333 -1.05 10.16 7.14
CA PHE A 333 0.02 9.28 7.62
C PHE A 333 -0.49 8.06 8.40
N SER A 334 -1.77 7.96 8.76
CA SER A 334 -2.31 6.76 9.45
C SER A 334 -2.24 5.49 8.60
N HIS A 335 -2.23 5.63 7.27
CA HIS A 335 -2.13 4.51 6.32
C HIS A 335 -0.71 4.34 5.74
N ILE A 336 0.24 5.17 6.17
CA ILE A 336 1.64 5.13 5.71
C ILE A 336 2.44 4.33 6.73
N THR A 337 2.78 3.09 6.37
CA THR A 337 3.50 2.16 7.23
C THR A 337 4.99 2.50 7.29
N TYR A 338 5.58 2.97 6.18
CA TYR A 338 6.99 3.38 6.13
C TYR A 338 7.13 4.63 5.27
N THR A 339 8.04 5.51 5.66
CA THR A 339 8.49 6.62 4.82
C THR A 339 9.95 6.43 4.47
N VAL A 340 10.28 6.55 3.20
CA VAL A 340 11.64 6.47 2.67
C VAL A 340 11.98 7.79 1.98
N ASP A 341 12.91 8.55 2.56
CA ASP A 341 13.39 9.81 2.02
C ASP A 341 14.72 9.58 1.29
N LEU A 342 14.69 9.66 -0.04
CA LEU A 342 15.83 9.45 -0.93
C LEU A 342 16.55 10.75 -1.24
N TYR A 343 17.88 10.69 -1.20
CA TYR A 343 18.76 11.80 -1.52
C TYR A 343 20.09 11.28 -2.09
N ALA A 344 20.76 12.07 -2.95
CA ALA A 344 22.12 11.79 -3.44
C ALA A 344 22.31 10.33 -3.93
N MET A 345 21.57 9.94 -4.97
CA MET A 345 21.65 8.60 -5.55
C MET A 345 22.56 8.58 -6.79
N GLY A 346 22.89 7.40 -7.31
CA GLY A 346 23.76 7.24 -8.49
C GLY A 346 25.25 7.08 -8.15
N GLY A 347 25.54 6.49 -6.99
CA GLY A 347 26.88 6.17 -6.51
C GLY A 347 27.25 4.72 -6.83
N SER A 348 27.51 3.92 -5.80
CA SER A 348 27.85 2.50 -5.96
C SER A 348 26.68 1.64 -6.39
N GLY A 349 25.44 2.04 -6.06
CA GLY A 349 24.25 1.25 -6.25
C GLY A 349 24.22 -0.06 -5.45
N ASN A 350 25.11 -0.25 -4.46
CA ASN A 350 25.11 -1.43 -3.60
C ASN A 350 24.40 -1.10 -2.29
N LEU A 351 23.24 -1.74 -2.04
CA LEU A 351 22.44 -1.55 -0.84
C LEU A 351 23.24 -1.70 0.46
N ASP A 352 24.17 -2.66 0.51
CA ASP A 352 25.01 -2.89 1.69
C ASP A 352 26.03 -1.76 1.90
N ASN A 353 26.30 -0.91 0.91
CA ASN A 353 27.16 0.25 1.06
C ASN A 353 26.38 1.57 1.18
N MET A 354 25.05 1.54 1.02
CA MET A 354 24.24 2.74 1.15
C MET A 354 24.22 3.23 2.59
N TYR A 355 24.23 4.54 2.76
CA TYR A 355 23.94 5.16 4.04
C TYR A 355 22.43 5.07 4.27
N ILE A 356 22.01 4.38 5.35
CA ILE A 356 20.61 4.28 5.75
C ILE A 356 20.47 4.81 7.18
N GLY A 357 19.93 6.01 7.31
CA GLY A 357 19.62 6.63 8.60
C GLY A 357 18.18 6.32 9.03
N TYR A 358 17.94 6.17 10.33
CA TYR A 358 16.59 6.22 10.92
C TYR A 358 16.56 7.23 12.07
N THR A 359 15.39 7.81 12.38
CA THR A 359 15.33 9.00 13.25
C THR A 359 14.74 8.77 14.63
N ASP A 360 14.11 7.62 14.88
CA ASP A 360 13.45 7.28 16.13
C ASP A 360 14.00 5.94 16.67
N SER A 361 14.44 5.93 17.93
CA SER A 361 15.06 4.74 18.53
C SER A 361 14.10 3.55 18.67
N SER A 362 12.79 3.79 18.76
CA SER A 362 11.79 2.71 18.81
C SER A 362 11.71 1.91 17.51
N PHE A 363 12.17 2.49 16.40
CA PHE A 363 12.21 1.85 15.09
C PHE A 363 13.50 1.05 14.83
N ALA A 364 14.47 1.09 15.76
CA ALA A 364 15.78 0.48 15.57
C ALA A 364 15.70 -1.02 15.25
N SER A 365 14.82 -1.77 15.90
CA SER A 365 14.74 -3.23 15.70
C SER A 365 14.26 -3.57 14.28
N GLN A 366 13.25 -2.87 13.78
CA GLN A 366 12.72 -3.05 12.42
C GLN A 366 13.71 -2.52 11.37
N ALA A 367 14.36 -1.40 11.62
CA ALA A 367 15.41 -0.87 10.73
C ALA A 367 16.54 -1.90 10.52
N ASN A 368 16.97 -2.60 11.58
CA ASN A 368 17.99 -3.64 11.50
C ASN A 368 17.55 -4.89 10.72
N LEU A 369 16.24 -5.16 10.63
CA LEU A 369 15.70 -6.22 9.76
C LEU A 369 15.75 -5.83 8.28
N ILE A 370 15.68 -4.53 7.99
CA ILE A 370 15.66 -3.97 6.64
C ILE A 370 17.08 -3.90 6.06
N SER A 371 18.05 -3.44 6.84
CA SER A 371 19.47 -3.43 6.44
C SER A 371 20.40 -3.58 7.63
N LYS A 372 21.57 -4.17 7.39
CA LYS A 372 22.64 -4.33 8.39
C LYS A 372 23.38 -3.02 8.65
N ASN A 373 23.30 -2.05 7.73
CA ASN A 373 24.04 -0.80 7.78
C ASN A 373 23.13 0.40 8.10
N VAL A 374 22.15 0.17 8.98
CA VAL A 374 21.31 1.25 9.50
C VAL A 374 21.97 1.93 10.69
N GLN A 375 21.77 3.24 10.83
CA GLN A 375 22.24 4.00 11.99
C GLN A 375 21.22 5.03 12.44
N LEU A 376 21.15 5.25 13.77
CA LEU A 376 20.33 6.31 14.33
C LEU A 376 20.93 7.65 13.87
N ASN A 377 20.15 8.42 13.12
CA ASN A 377 20.52 9.73 12.66
C ASN A 377 19.74 10.82 13.42
N SER A 378 20.43 11.50 14.34
CA SER A 378 19.89 12.64 15.08
C SER A 378 19.99 13.96 14.30
N ASP A 379 20.92 14.06 13.35
CA ASP A 379 21.16 15.26 12.53
C ASP A 379 20.84 14.99 11.06
N LEU A 380 19.73 15.56 10.60
CA LEU A 380 19.21 15.30 9.27
C LEU A 380 19.97 16.09 8.19
N GLY A 381 20.76 17.10 8.58
CA GLY A 381 21.31 18.08 7.64
C GLY A 381 20.22 18.78 6.82
N ASN A 382 20.65 19.59 5.85
CA ASN A 382 19.71 20.40 5.03
C ASN A 382 19.03 19.60 3.91
N ALA A 383 19.59 18.46 3.51
CA ALA A 383 19.13 17.68 2.35
C ALA A 383 18.02 16.67 2.67
N LEU A 384 17.71 16.45 3.95
CA LEU A 384 16.76 15.44 4.41
C LEU A 384 15.70 16.06 5.33
N SER A 385 14.51 15.46 5.36
CA SER A 385 13.35 16.17 5.90
C SER A 385 13.12 16.03 7.41
N SER A 386 13.26 17.14 8.13
CA SER A 386 12.79 17.27 9.52
C SER A 386 11.27 17.25 9.64
N VAL A 387 10.58 17.70 8.59
CA VAL A 387 9.11 17.67 8.52
C VAL A 387 8.63 16.22 8.52
N LEU A 388 9.21 15.34 7.70
CA LEU A 388 8.82 13.91 7.68
C LEU A 388 9.11 13.22 9.02
N LYS A 389 10.24 13.52 9.66
CA LYS A 389 10.55 13.02 11.02
C LYS A 389 9.46 13.35 12.04
N SER A 390 8.81 14.51 11.90
CA SER A 390 7.70 14.90 12.79
C SER A 390 6.38 14.15 12.52
N LYS A 391 6.24 13.50 11.35
CA LYS A 391 5.01 12.84 10.90
C LYS A 391 5.02 11.34 11.08
N THR A 392 6.19 10.72 11.18
CA THR A 392 6.30 9.26 11.36
C THR A 392 7.53 8.89 12.17
N LYS A 393 7.43 7.78 12.89
CA LYS A 393 8.56 7.13 13.58
C LYS A 393 9.32 6.15 12.68
N GLN A 394 8.68 5.69 11.59
CA GLN A 394 9.22 4.69 10.65
C GLN A 394 9.81 5.38 9.41
N LEU A 395 10.74 6.32 9.65
CA LEU A 395 11.44 7.07 8.60
C LEU A 395 12.81 6.43 8.32
N LEU A 396 13.04 6.06 7.06
CA LEU A 396 14.36 5.71 6.53
C LEU A 396 14.87 6.83 5.64
N MET A 397 16.12 7.21 5.82
CA MET A 397 16.80 8.27 5.08
C MET A 397 17.95 7.66 4.32
N ILE A 398 17.93 7.73 3.00
CA ILE A 398 18.78 6.90 2.18
C ILE A 398 19.55 7.72 1.18
N ARG A 399 20.86 7.45 1.12
CA ARG A 399 21.75 7.93 0.05
C ARG A 399 22.78 6.87 -0.28
N ASP A 400 23.29 6.94 -1.49
CA ASP A 400 24.38 6.06 -1.90
C ASP A 400 25.70 6.40 -1.17
N SER A 401 26.67 5.49 -1.25
CA SER A 401 28.02 5.77 -0.74
C SER A 401 28.73 6.81 -1.61
N ASN A 402 29.53 7.69 -1.00
CA ASN A 402 30.36 8.70 -1.68
C ASN A 402 29.60 9.63 -2.64
N THR A 403 28.30 9.82 -2.44
CA THR A 403 27.47 10.74 -3.23
C THR A 403 27.14 12.03 -2.48
N TRP A 404 27.75 12.25 -1.32
CA TRP A 404 27.65 13.53 -0.63
C TRP A 404 28.22 14.64 -1.52
N ILE A 405 27.42 15.68 -1.78
CA ILE A 405 27.74 16.75 -2.73
C ILE A 405 28.26 17.96 -1.99
N ASP A 406 29.58 18.01 -1.78
CA ASP A 406 30.27 19.21 -1.30
C ASP A 406 30.56 20.19 -2.45
N ASP A 407 30.57 19.71 -3.69
CA ASP A 407 30.82 20.50 -4.88
C ASP A 407 29.82 20.17 -6.01
N SER A 408 28.76 20.96 -6.08
CA SER A 408 27.73 20.82 -7.12
C SER A 408 28.24 21.05 -8.54
N SER A 409 29.41 21.67 -8.73
CA SER A 409 30.01 21.80 -10.07
C SER A 409 30.55 20.47 -10.58
N SER A 410 30.91 19.56 -9.68
CA SER A 410 31.35 18.20 -9.99
C SER A 410 30.19 17.20 -10.16
N ASP A 411 28.98 17.57 -9.74
CA ASP A 411 27.77 16.74 -9.84
C ASP A 411 27.21 16.75 -11.27
N LYS A 412 27.91 16.02 -12.15
CA LYS A 412 27.65 15.92 -13.58
C LYS A 412 26.82 14.70 -13.94
N ALA A 413 25.95 14.80 -14.93
CA ALA A 413 25.19 13.64 -15.44
C ALA A 413 26.11 12.52 -15.93
N ALA A 414 27.23 12.88 -16.57
CA ALA A 414 28.25 11.94 -17.03
C ALA A 414 28.94 11.15 -15.89
N SER A 415 28.80 11.59 -14.62
CA SER A 415 29.36 10.90 -13.46
C SER A 415 28.53 9.71 -12.97
N ILE A 416 27.36 9.46 -13.59
CA ILE A 416 26.48 8.33 -13.29
C ILE A 416 26.48 7.38 -14.48
N THR A 417 27.18 6.26 -14.34
CA THR A 417 27.23 5.23 -15.39
C THR A 417 25.93 4.41 -15.42
N PRO A 418 25.59 3.77 -16.56
CA PRO A 418 24.45 2.85 -16.63
C PRO A 418 24.48 1.75 -15.59
N VAL A 419 25.67 1.18 -15.32
CA VAL A 419 25.85 0.12 -14.31
C VAL A 419 25.51 0.62 -12.90
N GLN A 420 25.98 1.81 -12.54
CA GLN A 420 25.67 2.41 -11.23
C GLN A 420 24.19 2.74 -11.09
N TYR A 421 23.58 3.23 -12.17
CA TYR A 421 22.16 3.52 -12.20
C TYR A 421 21.31 2.25 -12.01
N GLU A 422 21.60 1.20 -12.79
CA GLU A 422 20.94 -0.10 -12.71
C GLU A 422 21.08 -0.73 -11.33
N ALA A 423 22.30 -0.76 -10.78
CA ALA A 423 22.55 -1.24 -9.43
C ALA A 423 21.74 -0.46 -8.39
N GLY A 424 21.65 0.87 -8.53
CA GLY A 424 20.82 1.72 -7.68
C GLY A 424 19.35 1.33 -7.70
N VAL A 425 18.76 1.12 -8.89
CA VAL A 425 17.35 0.68 -9.00
C VAL A 425 17.14 -0.69 -8.35
N HIS A 426 18.03 -1.65 -8.61
CA HIS A 426 17.94 -2.97 -7.99
C HIS A 426 18.02 -2.91 -6.46
N SER A 427 18.90 -2.08 -5.92
CA SER A 427 19.03 -1.89 -4.48
C SER A 427 17.79 -1.27 -3.86
N LEU A 428 17.12 -0.33 -4.53
CA LEU A 428 15.86 0.25 -4.04
C LEU A 428 14.69 -0.76 -4.11
N LEU A 429 14.65 -1.61 -5.13
CA LEU A 429 13.69 -2.71 -5.22
C LEU A 429 13.91 -3.76 -4.13
N ASP A 430 15.16 -4.19 -3.89
CA ASP A 430 15.50 -5.10 -2.79
C ASP A 430 15.15 -4.48 -1.44
N LEU A 431 15.49 -3.21 -1.21
CA LEU A 431 15.10 -2.48 -0.01
C LEU A 431 13.59 -2.47 0.19
N SER A 432 12.82 -2.18 -0.85
CA SER A 432 11.35 -2.16 -0.80
C SER A 432 10.77 -3.52 -0.40
N ASP A 433 11.30 -4.61 -0.95
CA ASP A 433 10.91 -5.97 -0.58
C ASP A 433 11.27 -6.30 0.88
N ARG A 434 12.45 -5.86 1.34
CA ARG A 434 12.86 -5.99 2.74
C ARG A 434 11.95 -5.19 3.67
N ILE A 435 11.54 -3.98 3.30
CA ILE A 435 10.56 -3.18 4.06
C ILE A 435 9.24 -3.94 4.17
N MET A 436 8.69 -4.41 3.05
CA MET A 436 7.42 -5.17 3.04
C MET A 436 7.52 -6.48 3.83
N THR A 437 8.69 -7.12 3.86
CA THR A 437 8.92 -8.38 4.59
C THR A 437 9.20 -8.16 6.09
N ALA A 438 9.93 -7.10 6.43
CA ALA A 438 10.25 -6.72 7.81
C ALA A 438 9.05 -6.08 8.53
N SER A 439 8.08 -5.59 7.76
CA SER A 439 6.77 -5.21 8.30
C SER A 439 6.15 -6.44 8.96
N PRO A 440 5.79 -6.40 10.25
CA PRO A 440 5.12 -7.52 10.87
C PRO A 440 3.87 -7.86 10.05
N LYS A 441 3.78 -9.12 9.60
CA LYS A 441 2.53 -9.66 9.06
C LYS A 441 1.50 -9.45 10.14
N GLU A 442 0.43 -8.72 9.82
CA GLU A 442 -0.64 -8.40 10.76
C GLU A 442 -1.04 -9.63 11.55
N SER A 443 -0.58 -9.66 12.79
CA SER A 443 -1.20 -10.44 13.83
C SER A 443 -1.95 -9.45 14.70
N ALA A 444 -3.00 -9.90 15.39
CA ALA A 444 -3.70 -9.11 16.39
C ALA A 444 -2.79 -8.60 17.55
N ALA A 445 -1.48 -8.86 17.50
CA ALA A 445 -0.50 -8.31 18.45
C ALA A 445 -0.06 -6.87 18.14
N ASP A 446 -0.07 -6.42 16.88
CA ASP A 446 0.54 -5.14 16.46
C ASP A 446 -0.46 -3.99 16.27
N TYR A 447 -1.75 -4.28 16.18
CA TYR A 447 -2.79 -3.24 16.12
C TYR A 447 -2.91 -2.54 17.47
N ASN A 448 -2.91 -1.20 17.45
CA ASN A 448 -2.99 -0.42 18.68
C ASN A 448 -4.44 -0.34 19.20
N TYR A 449 -4.85 -1.36 19.94
CA TYR A 449 -6.14 -1.38 20.64
C TYR A 449 -6.21 -0.43 21.86
N SER A 450 -5.22 0.43 22.09
CA SER A 450 -5.17 1.34 23.25
C SER A 450 -5.75 2.73 23.00
N GLU A 451 -6.32 2.99 21.81
CA GLU A 451 -7.01 4.26 21.56
C GLU A 451 -8.22 4.43 22.49
N THR A 452 -8.31 5.61 23.09
CA THR A 452 -9.40 5.96 24.01
C THR A 452 -10.64 6.30 23.19
N ALA A 453 -11.80 5.78 23.61
CA ALA A 453 -13.05 6.03 22.90
C ALA A 453 -13.34 7.52 22.76
N THR A 454 -13.77 7.95 21.56
CA THR A 454 -14.12 9.35 21.27
C THR A 454 -15.62 9.54 21.26
N LYS A 455 -16.12 10.70 21.70
CA LYS A 455 -17.57 10.99 21.70
C LYS A 455 -18.02 11.46 20.31
N VAL A 456 -19.12 10.89 19.82
CA VAL A 456 -19.72 11.19 18.51
C VAL A 456 -21.21 11.45 18.67
N ASP A 457 -21.69 12.56 18.12
CA ASP A 457 -23.10 12.95 18.12
C ASP A 457 -23.79 12.50 16.83
N LEU A 458 -24.75 11.58 16.96
CA LEU A 458 -25.67 11.19 15.90
C LEU A 458 -26.88 12.11 15.90
N GLN A 459 -27.39 12.46 14.72
CA GLN A 459 -28.53 13.37 14.57
C GLN A 459 -29.87 12.64 14.44
N ALA A 460 -29.86 11.38 14.01
CA ALA A 460 -31.05 10.56 13.80
C ALA A 460 -30.78 9.10 14.16
N PRO A 461 -31.07 8.65 15.40
CA PRO A 461 -31.60 9.42 16.53
C PRO A 461 -30.59 10.42 17.10
N LYS A 462 -31.10 11.45 17.79
CA LYS A 462 -30.25 12.39 18.53
C LYS A 462 -29.63 11.69 19.74
N LEU A 463 -28.37 11.29 19.62
CA LEU A 463 -27.68 10.48 20.63
C LEU A 463 -26.18 10.73 20.59
N THR A 464 -25.54 10.70 21.76
CA THR A 464 -24.08 10.80 21.86
C THR A 464 -23.53 9.42 22.23
N LEU A 465 -22.66 8.88 21.38
CA LEU A 465 -22.05 7.56 21.54
C LEU A 465 -20.54 7.63 21.65
N ASN A 466 -19.94 6.58 22.20
CA ASN A 466 -18.50 6.38 22.21
C ASN A 466 -18.11 5.60 20.95
N GLN A 467 -17.25 6.16 20.10
CA GLN A 467 -16.69 5.51 18.93
C GLN A 467 -15.28 4.97 19.23
N MET A 468 -15.03 3.73 18.79
CA MET A 468 -13.74 3.04 18.82
C MET A 468 -13.55 2.28 17.50
N ASP A 469 -12.32 1.92 17.16
CA ASP A 469 -12.03 1.10 15.98
C ASP A 469 -11.17 -0.13 16.34
N SER A 470 -11.48 -1.27 15.72
CA SER A 470 -10.63 -2.46 15.67
C SER A 470 -10.09 -2.68 14.25
N ILE A 471 -9.34 -3.76 14.00
CA ILE A 471 -8.85 -4.06 12.64
C ILE A 471 -10.03 -4.16 11.66
N TYR A 472 -11.09 -4.86 12.04
CA TYR A 472 -12.22 -5.15 11.16
C TYR A 472 -13.52 -4.39 11.49
N PHE A 473 -13.64 -3.75 12.66
CA PHE A 473 -14.89 -3.08 13.05
C PHE A 473 -14.72 -1.58 13.30
N THR A 474 -15.78 -0.84 13.03
CA THR A 474 -16.06 0.43 13.71
C THR A 474 -17.10 0.17 14.78
N ILE A 475 -16.85 0.62 16.00
CA ILE A 475 -17.65 0.28 17.17
C ILE A 475 -18.30 1.55 17.73
N TYR A 476 -19.61 1.52 17.92
CA TYR A 476 -20.35 2.53 18.68
C TYR A 476 -20.94 1.91 19.94
N ALA A 477 -20.69 2.53 21.10
CA ALA A 477 -21.17 2.06 22.39
C ALA A 477 -21.76 3.20 23.24
N ASP A 478 -22.81 2.90 23.97
CA ASP A 478 -23.30 3.80 25.03
C ASP A 478 -22.38 3.79 26.25
N ASP A 479 -22.61 4.70 27.21
CA ASP A 479 -21.78 4.83 28.41
C ASP A 479 -21.80 3.61 29.33
N ARG A 480 -22.84 2.78 29.22
CA ARG A 480 -22.96 1.54 29.99
C ARG A 480 -22.09 0.43 29.42
N ASN A 481 -21.93 0.38 28.10
CA ASN A 481 -21.20 -0.68 27.41
C ASN A 481 -19.75 -0.32 27.07
N VAL A 482 -19.40 0.96 26.95
CA VAL A 482 -18.03 1.38 26.59
C VAL A 482 -16.96 0.79 27.52
N GLY A 483 -17.20 0.78 28.85
CA GLY A 483 -16.27 0.22 29.83
C GLY A 483 -16.11 -1.32 29.75
N ARG A 484 -16.99 -2.01 29.02
CA ARG A 484 -16.96 -3.48 28.83
C ARG A 484 -16.19 -3.87 27.57
N ILE A 485 -15.91 -2.92 26.68
CA ILE A 485 -15.19 -3.14 25.42
C ILE A 485 -13.70 -2.94 25.70
N THR A 486 -13.10 -3.98 26.26
CA THR A 486 -11.65 -3.98 26.56
C THR A 486 -10.83 -4.31 25.30
N THR A 487 -9.53 -4.06 25.36
CA THR A 487 -8.58 -4.52 24.32
C THR A 487 -8.71 -6.02 24.01
N ALA A 488 -8.97 -6.86 25.03
CA ALA A 488 -9.17 -8.29 24.81
C ALA A 488 -10.44 -8.57 24.00
N VAL A 489 -11.52 -7.83 24.26
CA VAL A 489 -12.77 -7.93 23.49
C VAL A 489 -12.55 -7.52 22.04
N LEU A 490 -11.85 -6.41 21.79
CA LEU A 490 -11.57 -5.95 20.42
C LEU A 490 -10.73 -6.96 19.63
N LYS A 491 -9.68 -7.51 20.24
CA LYS A 491 -8.86 -8.58 19.63
C LYS A 491 -9.69 -9.82 19.30
N GLU A 492 -10.59 -10.19 20.19
CA GLU A 492 -11.45 -11.35 19.98
C GLU A 492 -12.50 -11.07 18.90
N MET A 493 -13.08 -9.87 18.84
CA MET A 493 -13.96 -9.44 17.75
C MET A 493 -13.28 -9.60 16.39
N ASP A 494 -12.04 -9.14 16.26
CA ASP A 494 -11.28 -9.29 15.01
C ASP A 494 -10.99 -10.76 14.66
N SER A 495 -10.72 -11.58 15.67
CA SER A 495 -10.54 -13.03 15.49
C SER A 495 -11.86 -13.72 15.07
N ILE A 496 -13.00 -13.27 15.62
CA ILE A 496 -14.33 -13.73 15.19
C ILE A 496 -14.56 -13.38 13.73
N TYR A 497 -14.24 -12.15 13.32
CA TYR A 497 -14.37 -11.74 11.92
C TYR A 497 -13.60 -12.67 11.00
N GLN A 498 -12.34 -12.95 11.29
CA GLN A 498 -11.52 -13.84 10.46
C GLN A 498 -12.10 -15.26 10.38
N ARG A 499 -12.58 -15.81 11.50
CA ARG A 499 -13.20 -17.14 11.53
C ARG A 499 -14.51 -17.20 10.74
N VAL A 500 -15.39 -16.20 10.91
CA VAL A 500 -16.65 -16.13 10.18
C VAL A 500 -16.40 -15.91 8.69
N ALA A 501 -15.50 -14.98 8.35
CA ALA A 501 -15.12 -14.68 6.97
C ALA A 501 -14.50 -15.90 6.26
N LYS A 502 -13.77 -16.77 6.97
CA LYS A 502 -13.21 -18.01 6.39
C LYS A 502 -14.28 -18.90 5.74
N TYR A 503 -15.46 -19.00 6.34
CA TYR A 503 -16.57 -19.83 5.85
C TYR A 503 -17.59 -19.06 5.00
N ASN A 504 -17.42 -17.73 4.85
CA ASN A 504 -18.26 -16.89 4.01
C ASN A 504 -17.54 -16.51 2.71
N TYR A 505 -18.27 -16.49 1.60
CA TYR A 505 -17.65 -16.33 0.30
C TYR A 505 -17.16 -14.90 -0.02
N TYR A 506 -17.86 -13.88 0.51
CA TYR A 506 -17.53 -12.46 0.30
C TYR A 506 -16.91 -11.87 1.57
N PRO A 507 -15.63 -12.16 1.89
CA PRO A 507 -15.05 -11.82 3.19
C PRO A 507 -14.72 -10.33 3.38
N ALA A 508 -15.06 -9.45 2.44
CA ALA A 508 -14.74 -8.03 2.53
C ALA A 508 -15.91 -7.20 1.98
N SER A 509 -16.61 -6.49 2.87
CA SER A 509 -17.67 -5.54 2.52
C SER A 509 -17.15 -4.23 1.91
N GLY A 510 -15.87 -4.13 1.54
CA GLY A 510 -15.22 -2.86 1.15
C GLY A 510 -15.04 -1.87 2.30
N GLU A 511 -15.98 -1.87 3.25
CA GLU A 511 -15.97 -1.07 4.48
C GLU A 511 -16.10 -1.95 5.74
N LYS A 512 -15.59 -1.49 6.88
CA LYS A 512 -15.67 -2.19 8.17
C LYS A 512 -17.13 -2.35 8.62
N PRO A 513 -17.58 -3.53 9.08
CA PRO A 513 -18.84 -3.64 9.79
C PRO A 513 -18.91 -2.71 11.01
N ILE A 514 -20.09 -2.14 11.23
CA ILE A 514 -20.41 -1.25 12.34
C ILE A 514 -21.05 -2.08 13.46
N ALA A 515 -20.35 -2.21 14.58
CA ALA A 515 -20.86 -2.86 15.79
C ALA A 515 -21.54 -1.84 16.71
N LEU A 516 -22.80 -2.09 17.07
CA LEU A 516 -23.64 -1.26 17.93
C LEU A 516 -23.85 -1.96 19.29
N PHE A 517 -23.25 -1.40 20.35
CA PHE A 517 -23.45 -1.85 21.73
C PHE A 517 -24.30 -0.84 22.50
N LEU A 518 -25.62 -0.93 22.31
CA LEU A 518 -26.60 0.01 22.87
C LEU A 518 -27.63 -0.74 23.74
N GLU A 519 -28.02 -0.17 24.87
CA GLU A 519 -29.14 -0.67 25.67
C GLU A 519 -30.48 -0.41 24.97
N ASN A 520 -30.58 0.74 24.30
CA ASN A 520 -31.78 1.13 23.55
C ASN A 520 -31.79 0.46 22.18
N GLY A 521 -32.44 -0.72 22.10
CA GLY A 521 -32.60 -1.45 20.85
C GLY A 521 -33.43 -0.72 19.79
N GLU A 522 -34.33 0.19 20.19
CA GLU A 522 -35.05 1.04 19.23
C GLU A 522 -34.09 2.04 18.56
N ALA A 523 -33.17 2.64 19.32
CA ALA A 523 -32.14 3.52 18.77
C ALA A 523 -31.20 2.75 17.84
N ALA A 524 -30.80 1.53 18.21
CA ALA A 524 -30.00 0.67 17.34
C ALA A 524 -30.73 0.31 16.04
N ALA A 525 -32.03 -0.01 16.13
CA ALA A 525 -32.87 -0.29 14.97
C ALA A 525 -32.99 0.92 14.04
N GLN A 526 -33.09 2.14 14.59
CA GLN A 526 -33.09 3.38 13.82
C GLN A 526 -31.75 3.64 13.12
N ILE A 527 -30.62 3.49 13.81
CA ILE A 527 -29.27 3.69 13.25
C ILE A 527 -29.00 2.70 12.10
N SER A 528 -29.39 1.44 12.31
CA SER A 528 -29.17 0.36 11.35
C SER A 528 -30.25 0.24 10.27
N GLY A 529 -31.32 1.03 10.32
CA GLY A 529 -32.40 1.01 9.31
C GLY A 529 -33.44 -0.12 9.47
N ARG A 530 -33.46 -0.86 10.58
CA ARG A 530 -34.44 -1.93 10.89
C ARG A 530 -35.81 -1.40 11.31
N LYS A 531 -36.59 -0.92 10.34
CA LYS A 531 -37.92 -0.32 10.58
C LYS A 531 -38.93 -1.27 11.26
N ASP A 532 -38.80 -2.57 11.04
CA ASP A 532 -39.64 -3.62 11.62
C ASP A 532 -39.44 -3.79 13.14
N LEU A 533 -38.28 -3.38 13.67
CA LEU A 533 -37.95 -3.44 15.09
C LEU A 533 -38.15 -2.09 15.81
N VAL A 534 -38.49 -1.03 15.08
CA VAL A 534 -38.79 0.28 15.68
C VAL A 534 -40.12 0.17 16.42
N LYS A 535 -40.09 0.35 17.75
CA LYS A 535 -41.19 0.13 18.73
C LYS A 535 -41.43 -1.32 19.17
N ASP A 536 -40.68 -2.29 18.67
CA ASP A 536 -40.69 -3.68 19.16
C ASP A 536 -39.27 -4.27 19.22
N SER A 537 -38.33 -3.49 19.75
CA SER A 537 -36.93 -3.94 19.88
C SER A 537 -36.78 -5.15 20.83
N SER A 538 -37.81 -5.49 21.59
CA SER A 538 -37.91 -6.74 22.35
C SER A 538 -37.85 -7.99 21.47
N ALA A 539 -38.41 -7.91 20.25
CA ALA A 539 -38.48 -9.03 19.32
C ALA A 539 -37.11 -9.44 18.76
N ALA A 540 -36.09 -8.57 18.86
CA ALA A 540 -34.72 -8.89 18.45
C ALA A 540 -34.00 -9.89 19.38
N GLY A 541 -34.60 -10.25 20.54
CA GLY A 541 -33.96 -11.16 21.50
C GLY A 541 -32.62 -10.61 22.01
N GLY A 542 -31.51 -11.18 21.53
CA GLY A 542 -30.12 -10.86 21.93
C GLY A 542 -29.36 -9.89 21.01
N GLY A 543 -29.78 -9.72 19.76
CA GLY A 543 -29.07 -8.91 18.76
C GLY A 543 -29.77 -8.92 17.41
N PHE A 544 -29.19 -8.22 16.42
CA PHE A 544 -29.58 -8.36 15.02
C PHE A 544 -28.47 -7.88 14.09
N ALA A 545 -28.51 -8.28 12.83
CA ALA A 545 -27.74 -7.68 11.74
C ALA A 545 -28.64 -6.93 10.75
N ASN A 546 -28.05 -5.96 10.03
CA ASN A 546 -28.69 -5.34 8.88
C ASN A 546 -27.67 -4.73 7.90
N VAL A 547 -28.07 -4.53 6.65
CA VAL A 547 -27.32 -3.71 5.68
C VAL A 547 -28.14 -2.46 5.39
N TYR A 548 -27.54 -1.28 5.56
CA TYR A 548 -28.23 0.00 5.36
C TYR A 548 -27.24 1.06 4.87
N ASN A 549 -27.61 1.84 3.85
CA ASN A 549 -26.78 2.89 3.25
C ASN A 549 -25.35 2.44 2.86
N GLY A 550 -25.19 1.19 2.41
CA GLY A 550 -23.87 0.64 2.03
C GLY A 550 -23.04 0.14 3.20
N HIS A 551 -23.47 0.36 4.44
CA HIS A 551 -22.80 -0.14 5.64
C HIS A 551 -23.47 -1.40 6.18
N MET A 552 -22.64 -2.26 6.78
CA MET A 552 -23.07 -3.46 7.49
C MET A 552 -23.16 -3.17 8.97
N TYR A 553 -24.29 -3.48 9.61
CA TYR A 553 -24.53 -3.25 11.02
C TYR A 553 -24.71 -4.57 11.75
N VAL A 554 -24.12 -4.65 12.94
CA VAL A 554 -24.30 -5.73 13.90
C VAL A 554 -24.64 -5.10 15.25
N TYR A 555 -25.75 -5.49 15.85
CA TYR A 555 -26.25 -4.96 17.13
C TYR A 555 -26.32 -6.02 18.22
N MET A 556 -26.00 -5.62 19.45
CA MET A 556 -26.05 -6.47 20.65
C MET A 556 -26.73 -5.74 21.80
N ARG A 557 -27.80 -6.34 22.34
CA ARG A 557 -28.66 -5.70 23.36
C ARG A 557 -28.07 -5.61 24.76
N ASN A 558 -27.15 -6.52 25.10
CA ASN A 558 -26.62 -6.68 26.47
C ASN A 558 -25.09 -6.56 26.56
N GLY A 559 -24.48 -5.83 25.62
CA GLY A 559 -23.02 -5.63 25.54
C GLY A 559 -22.28 -6.74 24.78
N PRO A 560 -20.94 -6.75 24.82
CA PRO A 560 -20.14 -7.69 24.04
C PRO A 560 -20.31 -9.13 24.53
N SER A 561 -20.88 -9.96 23.65
CA SER A 561 -21.00 -11.41 23.77
C SER A 561 -20.38 -12.03 22.53
N TYR A 562 -19.32 -12.82 22.68
CA TYR A 562 -18.59 -13.39 21.54
C TYR A 562 -19.48 -14.27 20.66
N GLU A 563 -20.40 -15.02 21.27
CA GLU A 563 -21.37 -15.84 20.55
C GLU A 563 -22.36 -14.98 19.75
N THR A 564 -22.87 -13.91 20.35
CA THR A 564 -23.78 -12.97 19.66
C THR A 564 -23.05 -12.22 18.56
N ILE A 565 -21.81 -11.76 18.79
CA ILE A 565 -20.98 -11.13 17.76
C ILE A 565 -20.80 -12.07 16.57
N ALA A 566 -20.41 -13.32 16.83
CA ALA A 566 -20.18 -14.30 15.78
C ALA A 566 -21.47 -14.64 15.01
N HIS A 567 -22.58 -14.81 15.72
CA HIS A 567 -23.89 -15.09 15.13
C HIS A 567 -24.37 -13.96 14.23
N GLU A 568 -24.42 -12.73 14.76
CA GLU A 568 -24.93 -11.58 14.01
C GLU A 568 -23.97 -11.16 12.89
N LEU A 569 -22.65 -11.24 13.10
CA LEU A 569 -21.69 -10.98 12.02
C LEU A 569 -21.85 -11.97 10.88
N ASN A 570 -22.14 -13.24 11.18
CA ASN A 570 -22.38 -14.23 10.15
C ASN A 570 -23.63 -13.91 9.35
N HIS A 571 -24.72 -13.45 9.99
CA HIS A 571 -25.89 -12.94 9.28
C HIS A 571 -25.52 -11.79 8.36
N ALA A 572 -24.73 -10.86 8.87
CA ALA A 572 -24.33 -9.66 8.15
C ALA A 572 -23.48 -9.99 6.92
N LEU A 573 -22.47 -10.85 7.05
CA LEU A 573 -21.58 -11.29 5.97
C LEU A 573 -22.25 -12.23 4.97
N ALA A 574 -23.23 -13.02 5.40
CA ALA A 574 -24.04 -13.83 4.49
C ALA A 574 -25.04 -12.97 3.69
N SER A 575 -25.57 -11.91 4.29
CA SER A 575 -26.55 -11.01 3.66
C SER A 575 -25.92 -9.97 2.73
N SER A 576 -24.62 -9.69 2.86
CA SER A 576 -23.89 -8.84 1.90
C SER A 576 -23.65 -9.49 0.55
N ASN A 577 -23.97 -10.78 0.40
CA ASN A 577 -23.91 -11.47 -0.88
C ASN A 577 -24.99 -10.89 -1.82
N LEU A 578 -24.57 -10.44 -3.00
CA LEU A 578 -25.40 -9.66 -3.91
C LEU A 578 -26.57 -10.45 -4.53
N TYR A 579 -26.49 -11.78 -4.49
CA TYR A 579 -27.55 -12.67 -4.95
C TYR A 579 -28.71 -12.72 -3.95
N THR A 580 -28.53 -12.25 -2.71
CA THR A 580 -29.51 -12.38 -1.64
C THR A 580 -30.62 -11.34 -1.66
N GLY A 581 -30.55 -10.27 -2.48
CA GLY A 581 -31.27 -9.00 -2.21
C GLY A 581 -32.54 -9.09 -1.36
N ASP A 582 -32.53 -8.45 -0.19
CA ASP A 582 -33.58 -8.45 0.86
C ASP A 582 -34.15 -9.81 1.29
N ASN A 583 -33.54 -10.94 0.89
CA ASN A 583 -33.98 -12.26 1.31
C ASN A 583 -33.38 -12.60 2.68
N PHE A 584 -34.08 -12.13 3.73
CA PHE A 584 -34.11 -12.76 5.07
C PHE A 584 -34.25 -14.30 5.00
N GLU A 585 -34.73 -14.81 3.86
CA GLU A 585 -34.90 -16.20 3.46
C GLU A 585 -33.61 -17.03 3.41
N LEU A 586 -32.42 -16.41 3.39
CA LEU A 586 -31.13 -17.12 3.36
C LEU A 586 -30.51 -17.37 4.74
N GLN A 587 -31.16 -16.87 5.80
CA GLN A 587 -30.73 -17.04 7.18
C GLN A 587 -30.72 -18.53 7.57
N GLU A 588 -31.78 -19.28 7.24
CA GLU A 588 -31.95 -20.71 7.55
C GLU A 588 -30.83 -21.65 7.06
N TRP A 589 -29.96 -21.21 6.13
CA TRP A 589 -28.88 -22.00 5.52
C TRP A 589 -27.51 -21.77 6.17
N GLN A 590 -27.43 -20.86 7.14
CA GLN A 590 -26.20 -20.40 7.76
C GLN A 590 -25.69 -21.33 8.86
N GLY A 591 -25.73 -22.64 8.62
CA GLY A 591 -25.29 -23.65 9.58
C GLY A 591 -23.83 -23.50 10.02
N GLN A 592 -23.00 -22.79 9.25
CA GLN A 592 -21.60 -22.50 9.59
C GLN A 592 -21.44 -21.52 10.76
N SER A 593 -22.48 -20.80 11.18
CA SER A 593 -22.42 -20.00 12.42
C SER A 593 -22.09 -20.90 13.64
N GLN A 594 -22.36 -22.19 13.54
CA GLN A 594 -22.04 -23.19 14.55
C GLN A 594 -20.54 -23.54 14.58
N PHE A 595 -19.79 -23.25 13.51
CA PHE A 595 -18.32 -23.43 13.45
C PHE A 595 -17.55 -22.35 14.21
N VAL A 596 -18.24 -21.31 14.65
CA VAL A 596 -17.65 -20.19 15.38
C VAL A 596 -18.23 -20.05 16.79
N ARG A 597 -18.95 -21.06 17.28
CA ARG A 597 -19.51 -21.07 18.64
C ARG A 597 -18.43 -21.09 19.71
N TYR A 598 -18.78 -20.53 20.86
CA TYR A 598 -17.95 -20.49 22.05
C TYR A 598 -18.47 -21.51 23.06
N SER A 599 -17.56 -22.18 23.75
CA SER A 599 -17.87 -23.05 24.87
C SER A 599 -17.61 -22.31 26.19
N ALA A 600 -18.50 -22.50 27.17
CA ALA A 600 -18.25 -22.02 28.53
C ALA A 600 -17.33 -23.02 29.25
N VAL A 601 -16.06 -22.67 29.43
CA VAL A 601 -15.08 -23.46 30.19
C VAL A 601 -14.73 -22.67 31.44
N ASN A 602 -15.09 -23.19 32.62
CA ASN A 602 -14.87 -22.52 33.92
C ASN A 602 -15.41 -21.09 34.00
N GLY A 603 -16.54 -20.82 33.35
CA GLY A 603 -17.16 -19.48 33.31
C GLY A 603 -16.52 -18.51 32.31
N GLN A 604 -15.55 -18.95 31.50
CA GLN A 604 -14.97 -18.17 30.40
C GLN A 604 -15.45 -18.70 29.05
N SER A 605 -15.80 -17.79 28.14
CA SER A 605 -16.14 -18.11 26.75
C SER A 605 -14.86 -18.37 25.94
N VAL A 606 -14.64 -19.61 25.52
CA VAL A 606 -13.47 -20.02 24.73
C VAL A 606 -13.92 -20.65 23.41
N HIS A 607 -13.30 -20.25 22.30
CA HIS A 607 -13.54 -20.87 21.01
C HIS A 607 -12.70 -22.15 20.86
N PRO A 608 -13.29 -23.32 20.58
CA PRO A 608 -12.52 -24.55 20.35
C PRO A 608 -11.88 -24.55 18.95
N GLU A 609 -10.59 -24.92 18.85
CA GLU A 609 -9.91 -25.07 17.55
C GLU A 609 -10.12 -26.46 16.90
N ASP A 610 -10.44 -27.47 17.72
CA ASP A 610 -10.69 -28.83 17.25
C ASP A 610 -12.15 -28.96 16.77
N MET A 611 -12.33 -29.27 15.49
CA MET A 611 -13.63 -29.48 14.87
C MET A 611 -14.44 -30.58 15.58
N GLY A 612 -13.80 -31.64 16.07
CA GLY A 612 -14.46 -32.68 16.85
C GLY A 612 -15.03 -32.17 18.17
N VAL A 613 -14.39 -31.16 18.78
CA VAL A 613 -14.91 -30.47 19.97
C VAL A 613 -16.03 -29.52 19.60
N ILE A 614 -15.90 -28.76 18.50
CA ILE A 614 -16.98 -27.92 17.97
C ILE A 614 -18.22 -28.77 17.71
N ILE A 615 -18.08 -29.95 17.10
CA ILE A 615 -19.16 -30.87 16.80
C ILE A 615 -19.84 -31.37 18.08
N ARG A 616 -19.04 -31.86 19.04
CA ARG A 616 -19.56 -32.36 20.32
C ARG A 616 -20.30 -31.27 21.10
N ASN A 617 -19.68 -30.11 21.25
CA ASN A 617 -20.23 -29.03 22.08
C ASN A 617 -21.40 -28.32 21.39
N SER A 618 -21.31 -28.07 20.09
CA SER A 618 -22.32 -27.30 19.36
C SER A 618 -23.49 -28.15 18.91
N PHE A 619 -23.34 -29.45 18.66
CA PHE A 619 -24.45 -30.26 18.14
C PHE A 619 -24.91 -31.36 19.08
N LEU A 620 -24.02 -31.93 19.91
CA LEU A 620 -24.35 -33.11 20.73
C LEU A 620 -24.72 -32.77 22.19
N SER A 621 -24.15 -31.70 22.76
CA SER A 621 -24.45 -31.25 24.13
C SER A 621 -25.72 -30.39 24.25
N ASN A 622 -26.47 -30.20 23.17
CA ASN A 622 -27.22 -28.95 22.99
C ASN A 622 -28.64 -28.93 23.60
N HIS A 623 -28.86 -27.98 24.52
CA HIS A 623 -30.14 -27.75 25.18
C HIS A 623 -31.14 -26.93 24.35
N GLU A 624 -30.70 -26.21 23.32
CA GLU A 624 -31.54 -25.30 22.52
C GLU A 624 -32.42 -26.03 21.50
N VAL A 625 -31.98 -27.21 21.04
CA VAL A 625 -32.71 -28.05 20.08
C VAL A 625 -32.81 -29.50 20.56
N PRO A 626 -33.56 -29.78 21.65
CA PRO A 626 -33.58 -31.09 22.29
C PRO A 626 -33.95 -32.27 21.38
N LYS A 627 -34.71 -32.02 20.30
CA LYS A 627 -35.12 -33.05 19.33
C LYS A 627 -34.13 -33.28 18.19
N LEU A 628 -33.02 -32.54 18.12
CA LEU A 628 -32.10 -32.60 16.98
C LEU A 628 -31.59 -34.03 16.73
N LYS A 629 -31.17 -34.73 17.80
CA LYS A 629 -30.68 -36.12 17.68
C LYS A 629 -31.75 -37.07 17.16
N GLU A 630 -33.01 -36.89 17.58
CA GLU A 630 -34.14 -37.68 17.09
C GLU A 630 -34.43 -37.41 15.61
N LEU A 631 -34.41 -36.13 15.20
CA LEU A 631 -34.61 -35.71 13.81
C LEU A 631 -33.52 -36.26 12.88
N VAL A 632 -32.25 -36.20 13.32
CA VAL A 632 -31.12 -36.75 12.55
C VAL A 632 -31.22 -38.28 12.46
N THR A 633 -31.50 -38.96 13.59
CA THR A 633 -31.62 -40.43 13.62
C THR A 633 -32.74 -40.94 12.70
N ASN A 634 -33.86 -40.23 12.66
CA ASN A 634 -35.05 -40.58 11.89
C ASN A 634 -35.21 -39.71 10.62
N TYR A 635 -34.10 -39.30 10.00
CA TYR A 635 -34.10 -38.34 8.88
C TYR A 635 -35.02 -38.78 7.73
N ASN A 636 -35.16 -40.08 7.48
CA ASN A 636 -35.97 -40.62 6.39
C ASN A 636 -37.48 -40.39 6.56
N GLN A 637 -37.94 -40.17 7.79
CA GLN A 637 -39.34 -39.88 8.11
C GLN A 637 -39.55 -38.40 8.45
N ASN A 638 -38.52 -37.77 9.03
CA ASN A 638 -38.65 -36.49 9.68
C ASN A 638 -37.98 -35.33 8.94
N LEU A 639 -37.08 -35.57 7.98
CA LEU A 639 -36.41 -34.49 7.24
C LEU A 639 -37.27 -34.03 6.06
N ASP A 640 -37.67 -32.76 6.08
CA ASP A 640 -38.35 -32.12 4.94
C ASP A 640 -37.46 -31.05 4.32
N TRP A 641 -37.13 -31.23 3.04
CA TRP A 641 -36.29 -30.30 2.28
C TRP A 641 -36.99 -28.96 1.98
N THR A 642 -38.31 -28.89 2.15
CA THR A 642 -39.09 -27.64 2.02
C THR A 642 -38.81 -26.67 3.16
N TRP A 643 -38.40 -27.16 4.33
CA TRP A 643 -37.82 -26.35 5.40
C TRP A 643 -36.62 -25.57 4.89
N PHE A 644 -35.94 -26.13 3.88
CA PHE A 644 -34.73 -25.55 3.33
C PHE A 644 -34.91 -24.61 2.13
N THR A 645 -36.14 -24.39 1.69
CA THR A 645 -36.43 -23.67 0.43
C THR A 645 -37.59 -22.69 0.58
N LYS A 646 -37.88 -22.23 1.81
CA LYS A 646 -38.97 -21.29 2.17
C LYS A 646 -40.39 -21.77 1.84
N LYS A 647 -40.56 -22.99 1.36
CA LYS A 647 -41.87 -23.56 1.04
C LYS A 647 -42.69 -23.85 2.29
N THR A 648 -42.03 -24.22 3.38
CA THR A 648 -42.67 -24.54 4.66
C THR A 648 -41.75 -24.16 5.82
N PRO A 649 -42.21 -23.43 6.85
CA PRO A 649 -41.44 -23.25 8.07
C PRO A 649 -41.15 -24.59 8.74
N ASN A 650 -39.99 -24.73 9.39
CA ASN A 650 -39.72 -25.91 10.22
C ASN A 650 -40.67 -25.89 11.43
N PRO A 651 -41.51 -26.92 11.63
CA PRO A 651 -42.49 -26.94 12.72
C PRO A 651 -41.85 -26.98 14.12
N ASN A 652 -40.56 -27.34 14.21
CA ASN A 652 -39.81 -27.31 15.46
C ASN A 652 -39.11 -25.96 15.71
N GLY A 653 -39.16 -25.04 14.75
CA GLY A 653 -38.55 -23.72 14.82
C GLY A 653 -37.29 -23.59 13.97
N HIS A 654 -36.99 -22.34 13.63
CA HIS A 654 -35.92 -21.93 12.71
C HIS A 654 -34.53 -22.47 13.12
N LEU A 655 -34.22 -22.49 14.42
CA LEU A 655 -32.94 -23.00 14.94
C LEU A 655 -32.65 -24.43 14.49
N TYR A 656 -33.66 -25.31 14.41
CA TYR A 656 -33.46 -26.69 13.97
C TYR A 656 -32.92 -26.79 12.55
N THR A 657 -33.31 -25.87 11.66
CA THR A 657 -32.81 -25.80 10.29
C THR A 657 -31.30 -25.54 10.26
N TYR A 658 -30.82 -24.61 11.10
CA TYR A 658 -29.39 -24.28 11.23
C TYR A 658 -28.57 -25.45 11.72
N TYR A 659 -29.06 -26.13 12.76
CA TYR A 659 -28.34 -27.24 13.35
C TYR A 659 -28.28 -28.45 12.42
N ILE A 660 -29.36 -28.73 11.67
CA ILE A 660 -29.35 -29.80 10.67
C ILE A 660 -28.33 -29.46 9.58
N MET A 661 -28.41 -28.26 8.98
CA MET A 661 -27.51 -27.87 7.89
C MET A 661 -26.05 -27.77 8.35
N GLY A 662 -25.80 -27.16 9.52
CA GLY A 662 -24.47 -27.02 10.11
C GLY A 662 -23.83 -28.37 10.37
N SER A 663 -24.61 -29.37 10.80
CA SER A 663 -24.08 -30.72 11.01
C SER A 663 -23.76 -31.45 9.69
N MET A 664 -24.47 -31.16 8.59
CA MET A 664 -24.15 -31.70 7.27
C MET A 664 -22.87 -31.07 6.72
N TYR A 665 -22.66 -29.76 6.90
CA TYR A 665 -21.39 -29.12 6.60
C TYR A 665 -20.24 -29.66 7.47
N ALA A 666 -20.50 -29.90 8.76
CA ALA A 666 -19.52 -30.45 9.67
C ALA A 666 -19.08 -31.86 9.22
N PHE A 667 -20.03 -32.68 8.81
CA PHE A 667 -19.76 -33.99 8.23
C PHE A 667 -18.94 -33.89 6.94
N LEU A 668 -19.26 -32.95 6.05
CA LEU A 668 -18.48 -32.70 4.84
C LEU A 668 -17.03 -32.30 5.16
N GLU A 669 -16.84 -31.45 6.16
CA GLU A 669 -15.52 -31.00 6.59
C GLU A 669 -14.70 -32.14 7.19
N ASP A 670 -15.32 -32.91 8.09
CA ASP A 670 -14.68 -34.02 8.78
C ASP A 670 -14.30 -35.17 7.83
N GLN A 671 -15.17 -35.50 6.87
CA GLN A 671 -15.02 -36.69 6.02
C GLN A 671 -14.41 -36.40 4.64
N TYR A 672 -14.60 -35.19 4.11
CA TYR A 672 -14.17 -34.80 2.75
C TYR A 672 -13.28 -33.56 2.74
N GLY A 673 -12.98 -32.98 3.92
CA GLY A 673 -12.09 -31.84 4.10
C GLY A 673 -12.78 -30.48 3.96
N GLU A 674 -12.12 -29.45 4.50
CA GLU A 674 -12.59 -28.06 4.53
C GLU A 674 -13.12 -27.57 3.17
N GLN A 675 -12.45 -27.92 2.08
CA GLN A 675 -12.85 -27.45 0.75
C GLN A 675 -14.22 -27.99 0.29
N ALA A 676 -14.54 -29.24 0.62
CA ALA A 676 -15.83 -29.84 0.25
C ALA A 676 -16.98 -29.18 1.02
N SER A 677 -16.78 -28.96 2.32
CA SER A 677 -17.68 -28.21 3.20
C SER A 677 -17.93 -26.80 2.65
N ARG A 678 -16.86 -26.05 2.35
CA ARG A 678 -16.96 -24.68 1.84
C ARG A 678 -17.64 -24.60 0.47
N ARG A 679 -17.35 -25.52 -0.46
CA ARG A 679 -18.02 -25.56 -1.77
C ARG A 679 -19.51 -25.86 -1.65
N ALA A 680 -19.91 -26.77 -0.75
CA ALA A 680 -21.32 -27.06 -0.51
C ALA A 680 -22.06 -25.85 0.10
N MET A 681 -21.48 -25.19 1.10
CA MET A 681 -22.03 -23.93 1.66
C MET A 681 -22.22 -22.88 0.56
N TYR A 682 -21.18 -22.71 -0.25
CA TYR A 682 -21.19 -21.73 -1.31
C TYR A 682 -22.26 -22.02 -2.38
N ARG A 683 -22.38 -23.26 -2.85
CA ARG A 683 -23.46 -23.67 -3.78
C ARG A 683 -24.84 -23.38 -3.21
N ASN A 684 -25.02 -23.59 -1.91
CA ASN A 684 -26.27 -23.28 -1.23
C ASN A 684 -26.56 -21.78 -1.17
N TYR A 685 -25.53 -20.92 -1.05
CA TYR A 685 -25.70 -19.47 -1.20
C TYR A 685 -26.06 -19.05 -2.63
N ALA A 686 -25.54 -19.78 -3.62
CA ALA A 686 -25.79 -19.50 -5.03
C ALA A 686 -27.21 -19.90 -5.46
N ASP A 687 -27.64 -21.12 -5.11
CA ASP A 687 -28.94 -21.68 -5.48
C ASP A 687 -29.38 -22.77 -4.49
N VAL A 688 -30.10 -22.36 -3.45
CA VAL A 688 -30.61 -23.26 -2.41
C VAL A 688 -31.68 -24.23 -2.93
N SER A 689 -32.30 -23.98 -4.09
CA SER A 689 -33.30 -24.89 -4.65
C SER A 689 -32.70 -26.26 -4.99
N LYS A 690 -31.38 -26.34 -5.12
CA LYS A 690 -30.61 -27.56 -5.42
C LYS A 690 -29.87 -28.13 -4.21
N ILE A 691 -30.28 -27.77 -2.99
CA ILE A 691 -29.57 -28.10 -1.75
C ILE A 691 -29.14 -29.56 -1.61
N GLN A 692 -30.01 -30.50 -2.00
CA GLN A 692 -29.71 -31.93 -1.99
C GLN A 692 -28.49 -32.27 -2.86
N ASN A 693 -28.44 -31.71 -4.07
CA ASN A 693 -27.34 -31.92 -5.01
C ASN A 693 -26.08 -31.18 -4.57
N ASN A 694 -26.24 -29.96 -4.06
CA ASN A 694 -25.13 -29.11 -3.62
C ASN A 694 -24.30 -29.78 -2.50
N LEU A 695 -24.97 -30.48 -1.58
CA LEU A 695 -24.33 -31.21 -0.48
C LEU A 695 -23.53 -32.43 -0.95
N ILE A 696 -24.05 -33.19 -1.92
CA ILE A 696 -23.45 -34.47 -2.31
C ILE A 696 -22.43 -34.38 -3.44
N MET A 697 -22.39 -33.24 -4.15
CA MET A 697 -21.61 -33.08 -5.39
C MET A 697 -20.12 -33.42 -5.22
N ASP A 698 -19.54 -33.19 -4.04
CA ASP A 698 -18.10 -33.47 -3.79
C ASP A 698 -17.83 -34.83 -3.15
N THR A 699 -18.87 -35.60 -2.86
CA THR A 699 -18.77 -36.82 -2.05
C THR A 699 -18.72 -38.09 -2.89
N GLY A 700 -19.19 -38.03 -4.14
CA GLY A 700 -19.43 -39.21 -4.97
C GLY A 700 -20.56 -40.12 -4.45
N LEU A 701 -21.31 -39.69 -3.43
CA LEU A 701 -22.44 -40.42 -2.86
C LEU A 701 -23.76 -40.03 -3.53
N THR A 702 -24.72 -40.96 -3.52
CA THR A 702 -26.13 -40.62 -3.73
C THR A 702 -26.67 -39.89 -2.49
N LEU A 703 -27.78 -39.16 -2.63
CA LEU A 703 -28.41 -38.45 -1.51
C LEU A 703 -28.73 -39.39 -0.33
N ASP A 704 -29.30 -40.56 -0.60
CA ASP A 704 -29.63 -41.54 0.44
C ASP A 704 -28.37 -42.05 1.16
N SER A 705 -27.32 -42.36 0.39
CA SER A 705 -26.03 -42.80 0.96
C SER A 705 -25.37 -41.69 1.80
N PHE A 706 -25.45 -40.45 1.35
CA PHE A 706 -24.96 -39.28 2.08
C PHE A 706 -25.71 -39.10 3.41
N LEU A 707 -27.05 -39.08 3.38
CA LEU A 707 -27.86 -38.86 4.58
C LEU A 707 -27.67 -39.98 5.61
N LYS A 708 -27.55 -41.24 5.15
CA LYS A 708 -27.24 -42.37 6.02
C LYS A 708 -25.86 -42.24 6.66
N ALA A 709 -24.85 -41.84 5.90
CA ALA A 709 -23.50 -41.64 6.40
C ALA A 709 -23.43 -40.48 7.41
N TRP A 710 -24.03 -39.34 7.08
CA TRP A 710 -24.15 -38.18 7.96
C TRP A 710 -24.88 -38.52 9.26
N SER A 711 -26.04 -39.18 9.19
CA SER A 711 -26.80 -39.58 10.39
C SER A 711 -25.99 -40.53 11.28
N ASN A 712 -25.33 -41.54 10.71
CA ASN A 712 -24.51 -42.47 11.48
C ASN A 712 -23.33 -41.77 12.15
N TRP A 713 -22.67 -40.86 11.42
CA TRP A 713 -21.57 -40.06 11.93
C TRP A 713 -22.02 -39.17 13.11
N PHE A 714 -23.19 -38.54 12.98
CA PHE A 714 -23.77 -37.68 14.01
C PHE A 714 -24.13 -38.47 15.29
N VAL A 715 -24.80 -39.61 15.14
CA VAL A 715 -25.28 -40.42 16.29
C VAL A 715 -24.14 -41.05 17.07
N ASN A 716 -23.05 -41.45 16.37
CA ASN A 716 -21.91 -42.13 16.98
C ASN A 716 -20.82 -41.15 17.49
N GLY A 717 -21.12 -39.85 17.60
CA GLY A 717 -20.25 -38.89 18.26
C GLY A 717 -18.98 -38.49 17.49
N GLY A 718 -18.97 -38.63 16.16
CA GLY A 718 -17.82 -38.30 15.31
C GLY A 718 -16.62 -39.24 15.45
N SER A 719 -16.73 -40.33 16.23
CA SER A 719 -15.65 -41.32 16.38
C SER A 719 -15.81 -42.48 15.40
N ALA A 720 -15.53 -42.21 14.13
CA ALA A 720 -15.03 -43.17 13.15
C ALA A 720 -14.64 -42.40 11.89
N SER A 721 -13.36 -42.06 11.75
CA SER A 721 -12.81 -41.92 10.41
C SER A 721 -12.94 -43.30 9.77
N PRO A 722 -13.70 -43.47 8.67
CA PRO A 722 -13.74 -44.76 8.00
C PRO A 722 -12.32 -45.06 7.54
N ASP A 723 -11.80 -46.25 7.83
CA ASP A 723 -10.53 -46.79 7.34
C ASP A 723 -10.48 -46.95 5.80
N LYS A 724 -11.25 -46.17 5.05
CA LYS A 724 -11.23 -46.14 3.59
C LYS A 724 -10.23 -45.08 3.13
N PRO A 725 -9.29 -45.41 2.22
CA PRO A 725 -8.48 -44.40 1.57
C PRO A 725 -9.43 -43.40 0.92
N PHE A 726 -9.14 -42.11 1.13
CA PHE A 726 -9.85 -40.99 0.53
C PHE A 726 -10.29 -41.34 -0.89
N LEU A 727 -11.60 -41.42 -1.14
CA LEU A 727 -12.09 -41.38 -2.50
C LEU A 727 -11.65 -40.01 -3.02
N THR A 728 -10.67 -40.02 -3.92
CA THR A 728 -10.32 -38.84 -4.72
C THR A 728 -11.63 -38.34 -5.32
N PRO A 729 -11.97 -37.04 -5.19
CA PRO A 729 -13.22 -36.51 -5.73
C PRO A 729 -13.40 -36.99 -7.17
N GLN A 730 -14.39 -37.84 -7.42
CA GLN A 730 -14.70 -38.28 -8.77
C GLN A 730 -15.23 -37.06 -9.51
N GLY A 731 -14.48 -36.64 -10.53
CA GLY A 731 -14.88 -35.72 -11.60
C GLY A 731 -15.86 -34.64 -11.21
N ASN A 732 -15.35 -33.47 -10.78
CA ASN A 732 -16.20 -32.38 -10.32
C ASN A 732 -16.28 -31.22 -11.31
N ASN A 733 -17.51 -30.76 -11.50
CA ASN A 733 -18.04 -30.07 -12.66
C ASN A 733 -17.84 -28.56 -12.48
N GLY A 734 -17.36 -27.88 -13.52
CA GLY A 734 -16.92 -26.48 -13.49
C GLY A 734 -18.02 -25.41 -13.37
N PHE A 735 -19.05 -25.61 -12.55
CA PHE A 735 -20.17 -24.67 -12.41
C PHE A 735 -20.01 -23.67 -11.26
N ASP A 736 -19.12 -23.92 -10.29
CA ASP A 736 -19.20 -23.23 -9.00
C ASP A 736 -18.36 -21.96 -8.84
N TYR A 737 -17.30 -21.74 -9.62
CA TYR A 737 -16.44 -20.56 -9.36
C TYR A 737 -16.93 -19.24 -9.97
N MET A 738 -18.17 -19.20 -10.48
CA MET A 738 -18.69 -18.10 -11.30
C MET A 738 -19.75 -17.19 -10.64
N ILE A 739 -20.45 -17.59 -9.58
CA ILE A 739 -21.54 -16.77 -8.99
C ILE A 739 -21.02 -15.67 -8.04
N LEU A 740 -19.79 -15.20 -8.21
CA LEU A 740 -19.03 -14.78 -7.04
C LEU A 740 -18.21 -13.49 -7.08
N TYR A 741 -18.19 -12.79 -8.21
CA TYR A 741 -17.46 -11.51 -8.29
C TYR A 741 -18.11 -10.45 -9.17
N THR A 742 -19.45 -10.41 -9.24
CA THR A 742 -20.18 -9.31 -9.87
C THR A 742 -21.55 -9.13 -9.28
N LEU A 743 -21.75 -8.05 -8.54
CA LEU A 743 -22.86 -7.10 -8.69
C LEU A 743 -22.39 -5.81 -7.98
N PRO A 744 -22.68 -4.64 -8.56
CA PRO A 744 -23.63 -3.79 -7.87
C PRO A 744 -24.83 -3.36 -8.74
N ASP A 745 -25.93 -3.16 -8.03
CA ASP A 745 -27.17 -2.41 -8.32
C ASP A 745 -28.32 -3.08 -9.11
N LYS A 746 -29.28 -3.63 -8.34
CA LYS A 746 -30.60 -4.16 -8.74
C LYS A 746 -31.62 -3.04 -9.02
N LYS A 747 -31.38 -2.17 -10.01
CA LYS A 747 -32.38 -1.16 -10.40
C LYS A 747 -33.00 -1.27 -11.79
N ASN A 748 -32.74 -2.32 -12.57
CA ASN A 748 -33.41 -2.49 -13.86
C ASN A 748 -33.96 -3.90 -14.06
N ASN A 749 -35.30 -4.01 -13.95
CA ASN A 749 -36.11 -5.20 -14.24
C ASN A 749 -36.14 -5.55 -15.74
N GLU A 750 -35.03 -6.02 -16.30
CA GLU A 750 -35.05 -6.71 -17.60
C GLU A 750 -34.27 -8.02 -17.46
N ALA A 751 -34.99 -9.14 -17.48
CA ALA A 751 -34.40 -10.47 -17.43
C ALA A 751 -33.46 -10.68 -18.64
N ALA A 752 -32.16 -10.81 -18.39
CA ALA A 752 -31.22 -11.24 -19.40
C ALA A 752 -31.44 -12.74 -19.67
N THR A 753 -31.86 -13.06 -20.89
CA THR A 753 -31.92 -14.43 -21.41
C THR A 753 -30.51 -15.04 -21.44
N VAL A 754 -30.34 -16.18 -20.77
CA VAL A 754 -29.14 -17.04 -20.88
C VAL A 754 -28.90 -17.37 -22.37
N PRO A 755 -27.72 -17.06 -22.95
CA PRO A 755 -27.46 -17.35 -24.36
C PRO A 755 -27.45 -18.86 -24.61
N SER A 756 -28.24 -19.30 -25.59
CA SER A 756 -28.15 -20.66 -26.12
C SER A 756 -26.86 -20.83 -26.93
N ASN A 757 -25.94 -21.66 -26.44
CA ASN A 757 -24.72 -22.06 -27.15
C ASN A 757 -25.07 -22.77 -28.48
N SER A 758 -25.10 -22.00 -29.57
CA SER A 758 -25.25 -22.51 -30.94
C SER A 758 -24.12 -21.99 -31.82
N GLY A 759 -22.87 -22.27 -31.42
CA GLY A 759 -21.68 -21.96 -32.20
C GLY A 759 -21.26 -23.15 -33.06
N GLY A 760 -21.28 -23.00 -34.39
CA GLY A 760 -20.74 -23.97 -35.34
C GLY A 760 -19.25 -23.73 -35.62
N THR A 761 -18.48 -24.81 -35.77
CA THR A 761 -17.06 -24.73 -36.13
C THR A 761 -16.92 -24.48 -37.64
N VAL A 762 -16.48 -23.29 -38.07
CA VAL A 762 -16.18 -23.03 -39.49
C VAL A 762 -14.67 -23.10 -39.71
N LYS A 763 -14.21 -24.09 -40.49
CA LYS A 763 -12.82 -24.18 -40.95
C LYS A 763 -12.63 -23.30 -42.19
N THR A 764 -11.78 -22.29 -42.11
CA THR A 764 -11.22 -21.59 -43.28
C THR A 764 -9.73 -21.33 -43.03
N ASN A 765 -8.85 -21.78 -43.94
CA ASN A 765 -7.39 -21.54 -43.92
C ASN A 765 -6.67 -21.93 -42.60
N GLY A 766 -6.89 -23.15 -42.10
CA GLY A 766 -6.19 -23.64 -40.89
C GLY A 766 -6.56 -22.91 -39.59
N THR A 767 -7.54 -22.01 -39.65
CA THR A 767 -8.04 -21.24 -38.50
C THR A 767 -9.37 -21.86 -38.07
N VAL A 768 -9.46 -22.30 -36.82
CA VAL A 768 -10.72 -22.82 -36.22
C VAL A 768 -11.41 -21.65 -35.53
N LYS A 769 -12.38 -21.03 -36.19
CA LYS A 769 -13.14 -19.91 -35.60
C LYS A 769 -14.26 -20.46 -34.73
N TYR A 770 -14.18 -20.18 -33.43
CA TYR A 770 -15.32 -20.30 -32.53
C TYR A 770 -16.22 -19.07 -32.74
N GLN A 771 -17.52 -19.26 -32.92
CA GLN A 771 -18.47 -18.15 -32.99
C GLN A 771 -19.43 -18.26 -31.83
N LEU A 772 -19.33 -17.29 -30.92
CA LEU A 772 -20.25 -17.10 -29.82
C LEU A 772 -20.95 -15.76 -30.02
N SER A 773 -22.28 -15.76 -29.93
CA SER A 773 -23.08 -14.55 -29.86
C SER A 773 -23.59 -14.37 -28.43
N LEU A 774 -23.08 -13.35 -27.74
CA LEU A 774 -23.50 -12.99 -26.39
C LEU A 774 -24.14 -11.61 -26.45
N ARG A 775 -25.31 -11.44 -25.83
CA ARG A 775 -26.01 -10.16 -25.82
C ARG A 775 -26.48 -9.84 -24.41
N SER A 776 -26.08 -8.68 -23.92
CA SER A 776 -26.56 -8.05 -22.69
C SER A 776 -27.02 -6.61 -22.96
N LYS A 777 -27.36 -5.87 -21.90
CA LYS A 777 -28.02 -4.57 -21.97
C LYS A 777 -27.25 -3.53 -22.81
N ASP A 778 -25.93 -3.56 -22.73
CA ASP A 778 -25.03 -2.58 -23.35
C ASP A 778 -23.79 -3.21 -23.99
N LEU A 779 -23.75 -4.53 -24.11
CA LEU A 779 -22.72 -5.29 -24.80
C LEU A 779 -23.35 -6.37 -25.70
N THR A 780 -22.90 -6.44 -26.94
CA THR A 780 -23.17 -7.56 -27.86
C THR A 780 -21.83 -8.07 -28.37
N ILE A 781 -21.42 -9.27 -27.96
CA ILE A 781 -20.30 -9.96 -28.60
C ILE A 781 -20.82 -10.61 -29.88
N GLN A 782 -20.38 -10.10 -31.02
CA GLN A 782 -20.77 -10.59 -32.34
C GLN A 782 -20.03 -11.87 -32.70
N SER A 783 -18.75 -11.97 -32.33
CA SER A 783 -17.95 -13.19 -32.51
C SER A 783 -16.74 -13.23 -31.58
N LEU A 784 -16.32 -14.43 -31.17
CA LEU A 784 -15.13 -14.68 -30.35
C LEU A 784 -14.20 -15.68 -31.06
N ASN A 785 -13.28 -15.19 -31.89
CA ASN A 785 -12.41 -16.05 -32.69
C ASN A 785 -11.11 -16.37 -31.93
N ILE A 786 -10.78 -17.65 -31.73
CA ILE A 786 -9.50 -18.07 -31.17
C ILE A 786 -8.71 -18.81 -32.24
N TYR A 787 -7.43 -18.50 -32.41
CA TYR A 787 -6.58 -19.20 -33.38
C TYR A 787 -5.10 -19.19 -33.02
N LYS A 788 -4.41 -20.26 -33.41
CA LYS A 788 -2.97 -20.42 -33.22
C LYS A 788 -2.18 -19.45 -34.12
N VAL A 789 -1.08 -18.93 -33.60
CA VAL A 789 -0.08 -18.14 -34.34
C VAL A 789 1.32 -18.70 -34.06
N LYS A 790 2.34 -18.28 -34.81
CA LYS A 790 3.71 -18.84 -34.71
C LYS A 790 4.26 -18.89 -33.28
N ASP A 791 3.97 -17.88 -32.47
CA ASP A 791 4.51 -17.72 -31.12
C ASP A 791 3.45 -17.86 -30.00
N GLY A 792 2.31 -18.51 -30.31
CA GLY A 792 1.26 -18.83 -29.35
C GLY A 792 -0.14 -18.82 -29.96
N ALA A 793 -1.04 -17.98 -29.46
CA ALA A 793 -2.41 -17.87 -29.96
C ALA A 793 -2.93 -16.43 -29.92
N THR A 794 -4.00 -16.16 -30.66
CA THR A 794 -4.71 -14.88 -30.65
C THR A 794 -6.19 -15.14 -30.39
N VAL A 795 -6.76 -14.33 -29.49
CA VAL A 795 -8.20 -14.24 -29.26
C VAL A 795 -8.69 -12.90 -29.80
N GLU A 796 -9.59 -12.93 -30.77
CA GLU A 796 -10.21 -11.78 -31.40
C GLU A 796 -11.67 -11.69 -30.98
N ILE A 797 -12.07 -10.54 -30.46
CA ILE A 797 -13.41 -10.28 -29.93
C ILE A 797 -14.03 -9.19 -30.78
N ASN A 798 -15.04 -9.51 -31.59
CA ASN A 798 -15.83 -8.51 -32.32
C ASN A 798 -17.09 -8.22 -31.49
N TYR A 799 -17.37 -6.95 -31.24
CA TYR A 799 -18.41 -6.54 -30.30
C TYR A 799 -19.06 -5.21 -30.68
N GLU A 800 -20.28 -4.99 -30.21
CA GLU A 800 -20.89 -3.68 -30.06
C GLU A 800 -21.02 -3.39 -28.57
N SER A 801 -20.48 -2.27 -28.09
CA SER A 801 -20.68 -1.88 -26.69
C SER A 801 -20.86 -0.38 -26.55
N LYS A 802 -21.76 0.02 -25.65
CA LYS A 802 -22.00 1.43 -25.29
C LYS A 802 -21.00 1.91 -24.23
N GLN A 803 -20.30 1.01 -23.56
CA GLN A 803 -19.38 1.31 -22.46
C GLN A 803 -18.00 0.69 -22.72
N SER A 804 -16.97 1.25 -22.07
CA SER A 804 -15.65 0.62 -22.06
C SER A 804 -15.60 -0.44 -20.96
N ARG A 805 -15.09 -1.63 -21.27
CA ARG A 805 -15.10 -2.81 -20.40
C ARG A 805 -13.74 -3.50 -20.43
N PHE A 806 -13.35 -4.10 -19.31
CA PHE A 806 -12.19 -4.98 -19.30
C PHE A 806 -12.53 -6.32 -19.96
N VAL A 807 -11.51 -7.05 -20.41
CA VAL A 807 -11.65 -8.47 -20.74
C VAL A 807 -10.64 -9.26 -19.93
N CYS A 808 -11.07 -10.28 -19.20
CA CYS A 808 -10.16 -11.16 -18.47
C CYS A 808 -10.35 -12.62 -18.81
N LEU A 809 -9.27 -13.37 -18.62
CA LEU A 809 -9.19 -14.82 -18.76
C LEU A 809 -8.75 -15.40 -17.41
N PHE A 810 -9.51 -16.37 -16.90
CA PHE A 810 -9.26 -16.99 -15.60
C PHE A 810 -9.44 -18.52 -15.62
N ASP A 811 -8.91 -19.18 -14.57
CA ASP A 811 -8.69 -20.62 -14.47
C ASP A 811 -9.54 -21.28 -13.36
N PRO A 812 -10.61 -22.01 -13.72
CA PRO A 812 -11.33 -22.88 -12.80
C PRO A 812 -10.63 -24.25 -12.66
N PRO A 813 -10.59 -24.90 -11.47
CA PRO A 813 -11.45 -24.69 -10.29
C PRO A 813 -10.74 -24.05 -9.07
N ASN A 814 -9.70 -23.23 -9.27
CA ASN A 814 -9.02 -22.55 -8.15
C ASN A 814 -9.42 -21.08 -7.98
N GLY A 815 -10.13 -20.47 -8.94
CA GLY A 815 -10.95 -19.26 -8.73
C GLY A 815 -10.26 -17.98 -8.25
N ASP A 816 -8.97 -17.98 -7.97
CA ASP A 816 -8.23 -16.86 -7.34
C ASP A 816 -7.14 -16.26 -8.23
N LYS A 817 -6.89 -16.86 -9.42
CA LYS A 817 -5.82 -16.41 -10.34
C LYS A 817 -6.37 -15.94 -11.68
N ILE A 818 -6.47 -14.61 -11.82
CA ILE A 818 -6.51 -13.94 -13.12
C ILE A 818 -5.26 -14.37 -13.90
N LYS A 819 -5.42 -15.04 -15.04
CA LYS A 819 -4.29 -15.40 -15.90
C LYS A 819 -3.92 -14.24 -16.80
N ILE A 820 -4.91 -13.55 -17.36
CA ILE A 820 -4.73 -12.39 -18.25
C ILE A 820 -5.87 -11.39 -18.00
N LEU A 821 -5.54 -10.12 -17.79
CA LEU A 821 -6.52 -9.02 -17.68
C LEU A 821 -6.15 -7.90 -18.63
N LEU A 822 -7.06 -7.58 -19.55
CA LEU A 822 -6.98 -6.44 -20.44
C LEU A 822 -7.95 -5.36 -19.95
N LYS A 823 -7.44 -4.44 -19.11
CA LYS A 823 -8.20 -3.26 -18.70
C LYS A 823 -8.49 -2.41 -19.95
N ASN A 824 -9.76 -2.16 -20.27
CA ASN A 824 -10.25 -1.46 -21.46
C ASN A 824 -10.10 -2.19 -22.81
N ALA A 825 -10.16 -3.53 -22.83
CA ALA A 825 -10.17 -4.27 -24.11
C ALA A 825 -11.39 -3.93 -24.98
N ILE A 826 -12.57 -3.82 -24.38
CA ILE A 826 -13.77 -3.32 -25.04
C ILE A 826 -13.79 -1.81 -24.83
N VAL A 827 -13.84 -1.05 -25.92
CA VAL A 827 -13.90 0.42 -25.94
C VAL A 827 -15.13 0.82 -26.73
N SER A 828 -15.95 1.70 -26.15
CA SER A 828 -17.18 2.17 -26.80
C SER A 828 -16.92 2.64 -28.23
N GLY A 829 -17.69 2.13 -29.18
CA GLY A 829 -17.59 2.49 -30.60
C GLY A 829 -16.43 1.89 -31.41
N LYS A 830 -15.54 1.06 -30.84
CA LYS A 830 -14.39 0.49 -31.58
C LYS A 830 -14.64 -0.82 -32.32
N GLY A 831 -15.64 -1.61 -31.92
CA GLY A 831 -16.08 -2.78 -32.69
C GLY A 831 -15.24 -4.06 -32.54
N LYS A 832 -13.98 -3.96 -32.08
CA LYS A 832 -13.03 -5.08 -32.09
C LYS A 832 -11.96 -4.95 -31.00
N ALA A 833 -11.60 -6.08 -30.38
CA ALA A 833 -10.50 -6.23 -29.44
C ALA A 833 -9.66 -7.48 -29.78
N THR A 834 -8.40 -7.48 -29.36
CA THR A 834 -7.48 -8.60 -29.61
C THR A 834 -6.58 -8.86 -28.41
N MET A 835 -6.50 -10.11 -27.98
CA MET A 835 -5.63 -10.62 -26.93
C MET A 835 -4.63 -11.60 -27.56
N LYS A 836 -3.34 -11.44 -27.26
CA LYS A 836 -2.29 -12.38 -27.68
C LYS A 836 -1.86 -13.23 -26.50
N LEU A 837 -1.71 -14.52 -26.75
CA LEU A 837 -1.27 -15.54 -25.81
C LEU A 837 0.09 -16.05 -26.28
N SER A 838 1.07 -16.11 -25.39
CA SER A 838 2.38 -16.72 -25.63
C SER A 838 2.30 -18.25 -25.67
N ASN A 839 3.31 -18.91 -26.22
CA ASN A 839 3.42 -20.38 -26.19
C ASN A 839 3.34 -20.97 -24.77
N LYS A 840 3.87 -20.28 -23.76
CA LYS A 840 3.79 -20.72 -22.36
C LYS A 840 2.34 -20.66 -21.86
N GLU A 841 1.64 -19.56 -22.15
CA GLU A 841 0.24 -19.40 -21.78
C GLU A 841 -0.65 -20.39 -22.52
N VAL A 842 -0.43 -20.60 -23.82
CA VAL A 842 -1.16 -21.62 -24.60
C VAL A 842 -0.97 -23.01 -23.98
N LYS A 843 0.26 -23.40 -23.64
CA LYS A 843 0.53 -24.68 -22.97
C LYS A 843 -0.22 -24.77 -21.63
N THR A 844 -0.18 -23.72 -20.82
CA THR A 844 -0.93 -23.67 -19.56
C THR A 844 -2.43 -23.78 -19.79
N LEU A 845 -2.99 -23.12 -20.81
CA LEU A 845 -4.42 -23.19 -21.12
C LEU A 845 -4.84 -24.59 -21.58
N LEU A 846 -3.98 -25.31 -22.31
CA LEU A 846 -4.23 -26.69 -22.76
C LEU A 846 -4.14 -27.72 -21.63
N GLU A 847 -3.51 -27.37 -20.51
CA GLU A 847 -3.45 -28.16 -19.28
C GLU A 847 -4.71 -27.95 -18.40
N LEU A 848 -5.55 -26.94 -18.68
CA LEU A 848 -6.78 -26.67 -17.93
C LEU A 848 -7.95 -27.55 -18.41
N SER A 849 -8.98 -27.69 -17.57
CA SER A 849 -10.24 -28.36 -17.92
C SER A 849 -11.17 -27.48 -18.79
N GLY A 850 -10.90 -26.17 -18.86
CA GLY A 850 -11.53 -25.21 -19.76
C GLY A 850 -11.08 -23.79 -19.44
N VAL A 851 -11.54 -22.81 -20.21
CA VAL A 851 -11.15 -21.40 -20.10
C VAL A 851 -12.39 -20.52 -20.08
N THR A 852 -12.46 -19.58 -19.14
CA THR A 852 -13.53 -18.58 -19.10
C THR A 852 -12.99 -17.21 -19.47
N LEU A 853 -13.70 -16.52 -20.37
CA LEU A 853 -13.51 -15.11 -20.71
C LEU A 853 -14.63 -14.28 -20.11
N ARG A 854 -14.30 -13.18 -19.44
CA ARG A 854 -15.27 -12.22 -18.88
C ARG A 854 -15.10 -10.86 -19.54
N PHE A 855 -16.21 -10.21 -19.88
CA PHE A 855 -16.29 -8.97 -20.65
C PHE A 855 -16.83 -7.79 -19.81
N GLY A 856 -16.09 -7.42 -18.77
CA GLY A 856 -16.42 -6.31 -17.87
C GLY A 856 -17.08 -6.76 -16.56
N GLU A 857 -17.82 -5.84 -15.95
CA GLU A 857 -18.66 -6.14 -14.78
C GLU A 857 -20.03 -6.67 -15.24
N GLY A 858 -20.68 -7.48 -14.40
CA GLY A 858 -21.94 -8.16 -14.71
C GLY A 858 -21.80 -9.57 -15.31
N GLU A 859 -22.89 -10.07 -15.90
CA GLU A 859 -23.07 -11.47 -16.33
C GLU A 859 -22.49 -11.79 -17.74
N ASP A 860 -21.56 -10.98 -18.24
CA ASP A 860 -21.04 -11.12 -19.60
C ASP A 860 -19.82 -12.05 -19.64
N PHE A 861 -20.03 -13.36 -19.83
CA PHE A 861 -18.97 -14.36 -19.89
C PHE A 861 -19.12 -15.38 -21.03
N ALA A 862 -17.98 -15.91 -21.49
CA ALA A 862 -17.87 -17.01 -22.44
C ALA A 862 -17.02 -18.13 -21.85
N TYR A 863 -17.50 -19.36 -21.90
CA TYR A 863 -16.73 -20.54 -21.48
C TYR A 863 -16.35 -21.39 -22.70
N ILE A 864 -15.12 -21.89 -22.71
CA ILE A 864 -14.58 -22.75 -23.76
C ILE A 864 -14.01 -24.00 -23.11
N GLU A 865 -14.56 -25.16 -23.49
CA GLU A 865 -14.12 -26.46 -22.99
C GLU A 865 -12.71 -26.80 -23.45
N ALA A 866 -11.94 -27.52 -22.62
CA ALA A 866 -10.57 -27.92 -22.95
C ALA A 866 -10.48 -28.76 -24.24
N GLY A 867 -11.47 -29.62 -24.50
CA GLY A 867 -11.50 -30.43 -25.73
C GLY A 867 -11.63 -29.58 -26.99
N GLU A 868 -12.34 -28.46 -26.91
CA GLU A 868 -12.49 -27.52 -28.02
C GLU A 868 -11.26 -26.62 -28.16
N LEU A 869 -10.70 -26.17 -27.04
CA LEU A 869 -9.45 -25.39 -27.04
C LEU A 869 -8.28 -26.19 -27.62
N LYS A 870 -8.15 -27.47 -27.27
CA LYS A 870 -7.17 -28.40 -27.86
C LYS A 870 -7.36 -28.51 -29.36
N ARG A 871 -8.59 -28.70 -29.83
CA ARG A 871 -8.92 -28.75 -31.26
C ARG A 871 -8.54 -27.48 -32.04
N ILE A 872 -8.52 -26.32 -31.36
CA ILE A 872 -8.21 -25.00 -31.96
C ILE A 872 -6.70 -24.70 -31.94
N LEU A 873 -6.00 -25.09 -30.87
CA LEU A 873 -4.63 -24.63 -30.56
C LEU A 873 -3.54 -25.71 -30.68
N GLU A 874 -3.90 -26.98 -30.74
CA GLU A 874 -3.00 -28.07 -31.16
C GLU A 874 -3.06 -28.24 -32.67
#